data_AF-A0AAW1KXB2-F1
#
_entry.id   AF-A0AAW1KXB2-F1
#
_cell.length_a   1.000
_cell.length_b   1.000
_cell.length_c   1.000
_cell.angle_alpha   90.00
_cell.angle_beta   90.00
_cell.angle_gamma   90.00
#
_symmetry.space_group_name_H-M   'P 1'
#
loop_
_entity.id
_entity.type
_entity.pdbx_description
1 polymer ?
#
loop_
_entity_poly.entity_id
_entity_poly.type
_entity_poly.pdbx_seq_one_letter_code
_entity_poly.pdbx_strand_id
1 'polypeptide(L)'
;MITSHDESPSSSFSAWPWATIRAVLTMLVHEKGERLSNNNNNNNNNNAAAMSMKASHKIEEEQDAFRLTNGFVCHSLGRASSQGIFSGNDPLHFTIPALLLQLSLITLITRTTHFILKPFGQPTIVSQILGGVVLGPSLLGRNKEFSAELFPTKSKIILDNLSVFSLMLFLFLLGVKMDLALALRSGKKPIAIGVLGLLISYGLATLAAFLLNHFLSLDPDILSILPFVVELHSMSAFPVIACFLTDLNILNSEIGRLASSSSVVSDVFQWSLITIRFATKIVKSISVSSFLGSFTSVSLFIVFALYGIRPAVLWAIRQTPDGEPMKEVYIFGVFIALFGCGFIGEAIGLSAVIACFIVGLVIPDGPPLGAALSEKLDSLVSVLLMPIFFAICGLQMDVFAIQTMKNIGVIHLVIFAAFLGKVVGTIAPPLFYRMPFRDALSLALIMNAKGIVELTILIQRLKNNGMSEESFAIMMISVVLITGVLSPIVKALYDPSRRYVAFKRRTIRHQRRNEELRLMACVHGSDNVRGMVDVLHASNPTKDSPINLIVMHLIRLMGRSSSLLVPHQPREKSSYYPTQSEKIFNAFKKLEQHYNNLVMVHCFKAISPNASMHNDVCSIALEKRTSLIIIPFQKHCSQGAKLEPSFVYRNLNRNVFDKAPCSVAVLVDHLGLQNNKRARSLIEEPNIYRVTVLFFGGHDDREALAYAMRMSENPKVILTLIRLIGSCSEDIVGNWEQSRLLDGDILSEFRLSTLHKEDRICYQEMELKGTMSWATLIKSIEHSNYELIMVGRRHKNSQYLIELAQWGDCIGELGPLGEILAVNINIRASILVVQQQTRVWGLHDPDESPPIRAIDL
;
A
#
# COMPACT_ATOMS: atom_id res chain seq x y z
N MET A 1 -42.18 57.06 -23.90
CA MET A 1 -41.58 58.25 -23.26
C MET A 1 -40.11 57.89 -23.04
N ILE A 2 -39.12 58.47 -23.73
CA ILE A 2 -38.72 59.90 -23.83
C ILE A 2 -38.17 60.36 -22.46
N THR A 3 -36.92 60.80 -22.26
CA THR A 3 -35.68 60.93 -23.11
C THR A 3 -34.54 60.01 -22.59
N SER A 4 -33.32 59.80 -23.15
CA SER A 4 -32.55 60.23 -24.35
C SER A 4 -31.73 61.55 -24.36
N HIS A 5 -30.42 61.52 -24.01
CA HIS A 5 -29.34 62.31 -24.66
C HIS A 5 -27.90 61.84 -24.29
N ASP A 6 -26.94 62.40 -25.03
CA ASP A 6 -25.51 62.08 -25.21
C ASP A 6 -24.60 62.55 -24.02
N GLU A 7 -23.27 62.46 -23.97
CA GLU A 7 -22.22 62.40 -25.03
C GLU A 7 -20.92 61.69 -24.56
N SER A 8 -19.91 61.57 -25.45
CA SER A 8 -18.67 60.78 -25.30
C SER A 8 -17.41 61.69 -25.13
N PRO A 9 -16.10 61.25 -25.05
CA PRO A 9 -15.51 59.94 -25.37
C PRO A 9 -14.32 59.43 -24.48
N SER A 10 -13.64 58.38 -24.98
CA SER A 10 -12.19 58.02 -24.85
C SER A 10 -11.74 56.90 -23.90
N SER A 11 -11.21 55.83 -24.52
CA SER A 11 -10.03 54.98 -24.19
C SER A 11 -9.60 54.72 -22.73
N SER A 12 -9.22 53.49 -22.33
CA SER A 12 -8.91 52.29 -23.12
C SER A 12 -8.99 50.99 -22.31
N PHE A 13 -9.33 49.88 -22.98
CA PHE A 13 -9.12 48.51 -22.51
C PHE A 13 -8.72 47.64 -23.71
N SER A 14 -7.49 47.11 -23.72
CA SER A 14 -6.95 46.34 -24.83
C SER A 14 -7.25 44.85 -24.70
N ALA A 15 -8.29 44.38 -25.39
CA ALA A 15 -8.42 42.96 -25.72
C ALA A 15 -7.48 42.58 -26.86
N TRP A 16 -7.11 41.29 -26.95
CA TRP A 16 -6.74 40.45 -28.11
C TRP A 16 -6.09 39.15 -27.55
N PRO A 17 -6.04 38.00 -28.27
CA PRO A 17 -6.08 37.87 -29.73
C PRO A 17 -7.19 36.95 -30.28
N TRP A 18 -8.11 37.53 -31.05
CA TRP A 18 -9.05 36.78 -31.91
C TRP A 18 -8.92 37.15 -33.40
N ALA A 19 -8.39 38.33 -33.73
CA ALA A 19 -8.30 38.81 -35.11
C ALA A 19 -7.16 38.16 -35.92
N THR A 20 -6.04 37.79 -35.30
CA THR A 20 -4.93 37.07 -35.94
C THR A 20 -5.37 35.71 -36.48
N ILE A 21 -6.22 34.98 -35.74
CA ILE A 21 -6.80 33.70 -36.18
C ILE A 21 -7.70 33.92 -37.41
N ARG A 22 -8.50 34.99 -37.42
CA ARG A 22 -9.41 35.30 -38.53
C ARG A 22 -8.67 35.63 -39.83
N ALA A 23 -7.57 36.38 -39.76
CA ALA A 23 -6.76 36.75 -40.92
C ALA A 23 -6.12 35.54 -41.63
N VAL A 24 -5.57 34.59 -40.85
CA VAL A 24 -4.97 33.36 -41.38
C VAL A 24 -6.02 32.46 -42.05
N LEU A 25 -7.22 32.35 -41.47
CA LEU A 25 -8.33 31.59 -42.04
C LEU A 25 -8.85 32.19 -43.36
N THR A 26 -8.86 33.52 -43.52
CA THR A 26 -9.26 34.14 -44.80
C THR A 26 -8.23 33.98 -45.91
N MET A 27 -6.91 33.95 -45.61
CA MET A 27 -5.90 33.65 -46.63
C MET A 27 -5.98 32.21 -47.13
N LEU A 28 -6.09 31.23 -46.21
CA LEU A 28 -6.12 29.80 -46.56
C LEU A 28 -7.35 29.36 -47.38
N VAL A 29 -8.44 30.13 -47.37
CA VAL A 29 -9.63 29.88 -48.19
C VAL A 29 -9.47 30.45 -49.61
N HIS A 30 -8.76 31.56 -49.78
CA HIS A 30 -8.69 32.26 -51.07
C HIS A 30 -7.71 31.61 -52.07
N GLU A 31 -6.64 30.96 -51.59
CA GLU A 31 -5.58 30.39 -52.45
C GLU A 31 -5.98 29.09 -53.18
N LYS A 32 -7.11 28.47 -52.82
CA LYS A 32 -7.61 27.22 -53.45
C LYS A 32 -8.78 27.41 -54.43
N GLY A 33 -9.26 28.64 -54.65
CA GLY A 33 -10.41 28.90 -55.52
C GLY A 33 -10.12 28.88 -57.03
N GLU A 34 -8.93 29.32 -57.46
CA GLU A 34 -8.72 29.80 -58.84
C GLU A 34 -7.85 28.89 -59.74
N ARG A 35 -7.78 27.58 -59.45
CA ARG A 35 -7.04 26.60 -60.30
C ARG A 35 -7.84 25.39 -60.78
N LEU A 36 -9.18 25.48 -60.81
CA LEU A 36 -10.06 24.41 -61.31
C LEU A 36 -11.13 24.91 -62.31
N SER A 37 -10.81 25.92 -63.12
CA SER A 37 -11.70 26.42 -64.18
C SER A 37 -10.96 26.81 -65.47
N ASN A 38 -10.25 25.86 -66.10
CA ASN A 38 -9.96 25.87 -67.55
C ASN A 38 -9.30 24.56 -68.03
N ASN A 39 -10.11 23.56 -68.34
CA ASN A 39 -10.03 22.78 -69.59
C ASN A 39 -11.02 21.61 -69.55
N ASN A 40 -12.03 21.67 -70.41
CA ASN A 40 -12.93 20.55 -70.65
C ASN A 40 -13.11 20.42 -72.17
N ASN A 41 -12.41 19.46 -72.80
CA ASN A 41 -12.66 19.09 -74.19
C ASN A 41 -12.05 17.71 -74.54
N ASN A 42 -12.94 16.71 -74.61
CA ASN A 42 -12.98 15.54 -75.50
C ASN A 42 -11.74 14.65 -75.80
N ASN A 43 -12.01 13.35 -75.76
CA ASN A 43 -11.43 12.27 -76.58
C ASN A 43 -9.93 11.92 -76.40
N ASN A 44 -9.66 10.92 -75.56
CA ASN A 44 -9.48 9.54 -76.07
C ASN A 44 -9.22 8.53 -74.94
N ASN A 45 -10.22 7.69 -74.62
CA ASN A 45 -10.00 6.48 -73.83
C ASN A 45 -9.36 5.39 -74.70
N ASN A 46 -8.20 4.88 -74.27
CA ASN A 46 -7.84 3.44 -74.20
C ASN A 46 -6.34 3.22 -73.95
N ASN A 47 -5.46 4.17 -74.29
CA ASN A 47 -4.00 4.00 -74.13
C ASN A 47 -3.45 4.44 -72.75
N ALA A 48 -4.23 5.16 -71.94
CA ALA A 48 -3.77 5.72 -70.67
C ALA A 48 -3.49 4.66 -69.58
N ALA A 49 -4.24 3.55 -69.56
CA ALA A 49 -4.14 2.53 -68.50
C ALA A 49 -2.76 1.85 -68.45
N ALA A 50 -2.19 1.52 -69.61
CA ALA A 50 -0.90 0.81 -69.71
C ALA A 50 0.30 1.69 -69.34
N MET A 51 0.23 3.01 -69.53
CA MET A 51 1.29 3.94 -69.11
C MET A 51 1.18 4.32 -67.62
N SER A 52 -0.03 4.47 -67.09
CA SER A 52 -0.24 4.79 -65.66
C SER A 52 0.44 3.76 -64.73
N MET A 53 0.28 2.47 -65.02
CA MET A 53 0.84 1.38 -64.21
C MET A 53 2.37 1.24 -64.29
N LYS A 54 3.01 1.86 -65.30
CA LYS A 54 4.48 1.92 -65.45
C LYS A 54 5.09 3.24 -64.97
N ALA A 55 4.28 4.28 -64.82
CA ALA A 55 4.67 5.54 -64.20
C ALA A 55 4.64 5.45 -62.67
N SER A 56 3.59 4.84 -62.09
CA SER A 56 3.48 4.67 -60.63
C SER A 56 4.69 3.93 -60.04
N HIS A 57 5.07 2.80 -60.63
CA HIS A 57 6.17 1.97 -60.15
C HIS A 57 7.55 2.65 -60.25
N LYS A 58 7.69 3.74 -61.03
CA LYS A 58 8.94 4.49 -61.18
C LYS A 58 8.99 5.77 -60.32
N ILE A 59 7.87 6.18 -59.72
CA ILE A 59 7.83 7.32 -58.79
C ILE A 59 8.23 6.90 -57.36
N GLU A 60 8.05 5.62 -57.00
CA GLU A 60 8.44 5.11 -55.68
C GLU A 60 9.96 4.93 -55.50
N GLU A 61 10.75 4.72 -56.57
CA GLU A 61 12.23 4.63 -56.47
C GLU A 61 12.95 6.00 -56.50
N GLU A 62 12.32 7.05 -57.02
CA GLU A 62 13.02 8.33 -57.31
C GLU A 62 12.74 9.44 -56.25
N GLN A 63 12.00 9.15 -55.17
CA GLN A 63 11.72 10.11 -54.09
C GLN A 63 12.55 9.96 -52.80
N ASP A 64 13.33 8.89 -52.64
CA ASP A 64 14.29 8.75 -51.51
C ASP A 64 15.56 9.63 -51.68
N ALA A 65 15.68 10.36 -52.80
CA ALA A 65 16.91 10.99 -53.28
C ALA A 65 17.03 12.50 -53.02
N PHE A 66 16.40 13.08 -51.98
CA PHE A 66 16.61 14.51 -51.66
C PHE A 66 16.69 14.86 -50.16
N ARG A 67 17.87 14.66 -49.55
CA ARG A 67 18.19 15.10 -48.18
C ARG A 67 18.35 16.63 -48.08
N LEU A 68 17.24 17.36 -47.98
CA LEU A 68 17.25 18.77 -47.56
C LEU A 68 17.49 18.91 -46.05
N THR A 69 18.34 19.87 -45.68
CA THR A 69 18.90 20.01 -44.32
C THR A 69 17.98 20.76 -43.33
N ASN A 70 16.67 20.49 -43.36
CA ASN A 70 15.70 21.01 -42.39
C ASN A 70 14.69 19.92 -42.00
N GLY A 71 14.47 19.72 -40.70
CA GLY A 71 13.75 18.56 -40.13
C GLY A 71 12.22 18.59 -40.27
N PHE A 72 11.70 18.55 -41.50
CA PHE A 72 10.26 18.39 -41.76
C PHE A 72 9.90 16.91 -41.94
N VAL A 73 8.97 16.41 -41.12
CA VAL A 73 8.41 15.05 -41.25
C VAL A 73 7.10 15.12 -42.01
N CYS A 74 7.08 14.73 -43.28
CA CYS A 74 5.84 14.63 -44.06
C CYS A 74 4.91 13.55 -43.44
N HIS A 75 3.75 13.98 -42.95
CA HIS A 75 2.79 13.10 -42.28
C HIS A 75 1.57 12.81 -43.17
N SER A 76 1.46 11.56 -43.62
CA SER A 76 0.31 11.05 -44.36
C SER A 76 -0.91 10.84 -43.45
N LEU A 77 -1.80 11.84 -43.34
CA LEU A 77 -3.11 11.63 -42.69
C LEU A 77 -3.90 10.56 -43.48
N GLY A 78 -4.36 9.49 -42.80
CA GLY A 78 -5.27 8.50 -43.37
C GLY A 78 -5.14 7.07 -42.83
N ARG A 79 -3.94 6.60 -42.47
CA ARG A 79 -3.68 5.19 -42.06
C ARG A 79 -3.87 4.95 -40.56
N ALA A 80 -5.06 5.20 -40.03
CA ALA A 80 -5.41 4.93 -38.63
C ALA A 80 -5.69 3.43 -38.37
N SER A 81 -6.54 2.83 -39.19
CA SER A 81 -6.99 1.43 -39.12
C SER A 81 -6.61 0.67 -40.40
N SER A 82 -6.17 -0.59 -40.26
CA SER A 82 -5.89 -1.49 -41.39
C SER A 82 -7.18 -2.14 -41.89
N GLN A 83 -7.25 -2.44 -43.19
CA GLN A 83 -8.29 -3.26 -43.81
C GLN A 83 -8.05 -4.77 -43.66
N GLY A 84 -7.03 -5.17 -42.89
CA GLY A 84 -6.69 -6.56 -42.56
C GLY A 84 -5.58 -7.15 -43.44
N ILE A 85 -4.87 -8.14 -42.89
CA ILE A 85 -3.73 -8.82 -43.54
C ILE A 85 -4.17 -9.49 -44.86
N PHE A 86 -5.34 -10.12 -44.86
CA PHE A 86 -5.94 -10.73 -46.06
C PHE A 86 -6.27 -9.74 -47.19
N SER A 87 -6.28 -8.43 -46.88
CA SER A 87 -6.45 -7.34 -47.84
C SER A 87 -5.10 -6.77 -48.31
N GLY A 88 -3.98 -7.50 -48.11
CA GLY A 88 -2.63 -7.07 -48.49
C GLY A 88 -2.08 -5.90 -47.70
N ASN A 89 -2.59 -5.64 -46.48
CA ASN A 89 -2.23 -4.47 -45.67
C ASN A 89 -1.49 -4.88 -44.38
N ASP A 90 -0.18 -4.61 -44.31
CA ASP A 90 0.61 -4.85 -43.11
C ASP A 90 0.14 -3.98 -41.93
N PRO A 91 -0.28 -4.57 -40.80
CA PRO A 91 -0.90 -3.84 -39.71
C PRO A 91 0.06 -2.88 -39.01
N LEU A 92 1.36 -3.13 -39.07
CA LEU A 92 2.41 -2.32 -38.41
C LEU A 92 2.61 -0.95 -39.08
N HIS A 93 2.20 -0.80 -40.34
CA HIS A 93 2.17 0.50 -41.02
C HIS A 93 0.95 1.37 -40.64
N PHE A 94 0.03 0.85 -39.81
CA PHE A 94 -1.14 1.56 -39.31
C PHE A 94 -1.00 1.89 -37.83
N THR A 95 -1.46 3.09 -37.45
CA THR A 95 -1.20 3.64 -36.12
C THR A 95 -1.82 2.82 -34.98
N ILE A 96 -3.06 2.36 -35.14
CA ILE A 96 -3.78 1.66 -34.05
C ILE A 96 -3.26 0.24 -33.83
N PRO A 97 -3.08 -0.63 -34.85
CA PRO A 97 -2.56 -1.98 -34.62
C PRO A 97 -1.13 -1.99 -34.10
N ALA A 98 -0.26 -1.09 -34.59
CA ALA A 98 1.10 -0.93 -34.07
C ALA A 98 1.10 -0.55 -32.58
N LEU A 99 0.28 0.42 -32.17
CA LEU A 99 0.14 0.81 -30.76
C LEU A 99 -0.39 -0.35 -29.89
N LEU A 100 -1.40 -1.09 -30.36
CA LEU A 100 -1.93 -2.25 -29.62
C LEU A 100 -0.87 -3.36 -29.44
N LEU A 101 -0.04 -3.61 -30.45
CA LEU A 101 1.08 -4.56 -30.35
C LEU A 101 2.18 -4.06 -29.40
N GLN A 102 2.54 -2.78 -29.47
CA GLN A 102 3.51 -2.18 -28.54
C GLN A 102 3.04 -2.30 -27.09
N LEU A 103 1.76 -2.00 -26.82
CA LEU A 103 1.18 -2.08 -25.49
C LEU A 103 1.12 -3.53 -24.96
N SER A 104 0.76 -4.50 -25.79
CA SER A 104 0.75 -5.91 -25.37
C SER A 104 2.17 -6.45 -25.14
N LEU A 105 3.15 -6.08 -25.97
CA LEU A 105 4.54 -6.50 -25.81
C LEU A 105 5.22 -5.84 -24.60
N ILE A 106 5.02 -4.53 -24.39
CA ILE A 106 5.51 -3.80 -23.21
C ILE A 106 4.95 -4.40 -21.92
N THR A 107 3.64 -4.66 -21.86
CA THR A 107 3.02 -5.27 -20.68
C THR A 107 3.49 -6.71 -20.47
N LEU A 108 3.68 -7.51 -21.52
CA LEU A 108 4.24 -8.86 -21.43
C LEU A 108 5.70 -8.88 -20.91
N ILE A 109 6.59 -8.07 -21.49
CA ILE A 109 8.02 -8.05 -21.14
C ILE A 109 8.24 -7.47 -19.75
N THR A 110 7.54 -6.40 -19.38
CA THR A 110 7.63 -5.85 -18.01
C THR A 110 7.07 -6.82 -16.96
N ARG A 111 6.01 -7.60 -17.29
CA ARG A 111 5.45 -8.62 -16.38
C ARG A 111 6.37 -9.84 -16.21
N THR A 112 6.97 -10.34 -17.28
CA THR A 112 7.94 -11.45 -17.21
C THR A 112 9.23 -11.02 -16.49
N THR A 113 9.75 -9.84 -16.80
CA THR A 113 10.90 -9.24 -16.08
C THR A 113 10.59 -9.06 -14.59
N HIS A 114 9.38 -8.61 -14.23
CA HIS A 114 8.95 -8.54 -12.83
C HIS A 114 8.85 -9.92 -12.17
N PHE A 115 8.30 -10.93 -12.85
CA PHE A 115 8.20 -12.29 -12.32
C PHE A 115 9.58 -12.88 -11.97
N ILE A 116 10.57 -12.66 -12.84
CA ILE A 116 11.96 -13.10 -12.65
C ILE A 116 12.67 -12.33 -11.51
N LEU A 117 12.44 -11.02 -11.38
CA LEU A 117 13.13 -10.18 -10.38
C LEU A 117 12.46 -10.15 -8.99
N LYS A 118 11.17 -10.49 -8.90
CA LYS A 118 10.40 -10.58 -7.65
C LYS A 118 11.05 -11.46 -6.55
N PRO A 119 11.59 -12.67 -6.79
CA PRO A 119 12.27 -13.45 -5.76
C PRO A 119 13.51 -12.75 -5.17
N PHE A 120 14.20 -11.92 -5.95
CA PHE A 120 15.33 -11.11 -5.48
C PHE A 120 14.91 -9.88 -4.66
N GLY A 121 13.63 -9.72 -4.36
CA GLY A 121 13.09 -8.61 -3.55
C GLY A 121 13.09 -7.26 -4.26
N GLN A 122 13.23 -7.24 -5.59
CA GLN A 122 13.28 -6.00 -6.38
C GLN A 122 11.91 -5.31 -6.46
N PRO A 123 11.86 -3.96 -6.45
CA PRO A 123 10.62 -3.21 -6.58
C PRO A 123 10.08 -3.24 -8.02
N THR A 124 8.78 -3.02 -8.17
CA THR A 124 8.06 -3.03 -9.45
C THR A 124 8.70 -2.08 -10.47
N ILE A 125 9.00 -0.86 -10.05
CA ILE A 125 9.64 0.21 -10.84
C ILE A 125 10.92 -0.28 -11.52
N VAL A 126 11.86 -0.87 -10.76
CA VAL A 126 13.14 -1.38 -11.29
C VAL A 126 12.91 -2.44 -12.36
N SER A 127 12.02 -3.39 -12.10
CA SER A 127 11.68 -4.44 -13.08
C SER A 127 10.98 -3.93 -14.35
N GLN A 128 10.22 -2.83 -14.24
CA GLN A 128 9.54 -2.22 -15.39
C GLN A 128 10.51 -1.40 -16.26
N ILE A 129 11.43 -0.66 -15.64
CA ILE A 129 12.50 0.05 -16.37
C ILE A 129 13.42 -0.95 -17.09
N LEU A 130 13.84 -2.02 -16.42
CA LEU A 130 14.66 -3.07 -17.02
C LEU A 130 13.94 -3.76 -18.19
N GLY A 131 12.63 -4.01 -18.09
CA GLY A 131 11.82 -4.49 -19.23
C GLY A 131 11.80 -3.51 -20.41
N GLY A 132 11.85 -2.21 -20.14
CA GLY A 132 12.05 -1.17 -21.16
C GLY A 132 13.44 -1.20 -21.81
N VAL A 133 14.50 -1.39 -21.01
CA VAL A 133 15.89 -1.50 -21.52
C VAL A 133 16.07 -2.76 -22.39
N VAL A 134 15.36 -3.85 -22.08
CA VAL A 134 15.30 -5.06 -22.93
C VAL A 134 14.69 -4.78 -24.30
N LEU A 135 13.66 -3.92 -24.38
CA LEU A 135 13.07 -3.46 -25.63
C LEU A 135 13.88 -2.37 -26.34
N GLY A 136 14.69 -1.61 -25.61
CA GLY A 136 15.46 -0.47 -26.10
C GLY A 136 16.65 -0.83 -27.00
N PRO A 137 17.36 0.19 -27.52
CA PRO A 137 18.55 0.01 -28.38
C PRO A 137 19.68 -0.75 -27.69
N SER A 138 19.67 -0.78 -26.35
CA SER A 138 20.59 -1.57 -25.51
C SER A 138 20.47 -3.10 -25.72
N LEU A 139 19.34 -3.63 -26.18
CA LEU A 139 19.14 -5.07 -26.39
C LEU A 139 18.35 -5.36 -27.68
N LEU A 140 17.02 -5.59 -27.62
CA LEU A 140 16.25 -6.02 -28.80
C LEU A 140 16.20 -4.94 -29.89
N GLY A 141 16.07 -3.67 -29.49
CA GLY A 141 16.12 -2.51 -30.40
C GLY A 141 17.47 -2.28 -31.08
N ARG A 142 18.51 -3.07 -30.77
CA ARG A 142 19.80 -3.03 -31.46
C ARG A 142 19.71 -3.50 -32.92
N ASN A 143 18.77 -4.39 -33.25
CA ASN A 143 18.43 -4.60 -34.66
C ASN A 143 17.59 -3.42 -35.15
N LYS A 144 18.13 -2.68 -36.13
CA LYS A 144 17.49 -1.52 -36.74
C LYS A 144 16.19 -1.89 -37.48
N GLU A 145 16.11 -3.09 -38.05
CA GLU A 145 14.89 -3.59 -38.70
C GLU A 145 13.78 -3.73 -37.68
N PHE A 146 14.01 -4.53 -36.63
CA PHE A 146 13.09 -4.71 -35.49
C PHE A 146 12.69 -3.37 -34.87
N SER A 147 13.63 -2.44 -34.66
CA SER A 147 13.31 -1.12 -34.09
C SER A 147 12.48 -0.24 -35.03
N ALA A 148 12.73 -0.28 -36.34
CA ALA A 148 11.97 0.49 -37.33
C ALA A 148 10.57 -0.07 -37.59
N GLU A 149 10.43 -1.40 -37.58
CA GLU A 149 9.17 -2.12 -37.82
C GLU A 149 8.25 -2.08 -36.59
N LEU A 150 8.80 -2.34 -35.39
CA LEU A 150 8.03 -2.40 -34.14
C LEU A 150 7.83 -1.03 -33.49
N PHE A 151 8.81 -0.11 -33.58
CA PHE A 151 8.75 1.23 -32.98
C PHE A 151 8.93 2.38 -34.00
N PRO A 152 8.19 2.40 -35.13
CA PRO A 152 8.30 3.46 -36.14
C PRO A 152 7.99 4.83 -35.53
N THR A 153 8.71 5.87 -35.96
CA THR A 153 8.70 7.22 -35.34
C THR A 153 7.30 7.81 -35.13
N LYS A 154 6.36 7.52 -36.06
CA LYS A 154 4.93 7.91 -35.97
C LYS A 154 4.25 7.37 -34.70
N SER A 155 4.53 6.12 -34.34
CA SER A 155 4.00 5.46 -33.14
C SER A 155 4.70 5.91 -31.86
N LYS A 156 6.04 6.10 -31.91
CA LYS A 156 6.85 6.52 -30.76
C LYS A 156 6.36 7.85 -30.15
N ILE A 157 5.94 8.80 -30.97
CA ILE A 157 5.36 10.09 -30.51
C ILE A 157 4.05 9.86 -29.71
N ILE A 158 3.20 8.94 -30.15
CA ILE A 158 1.92 8.63 -29.50
C ILE A 158 2.16 7.87 -28.19
N LEU A 159 3.11 6.93 -28.19
CA LEU A 159 3.54 6.18 -27.02
C LEU A 159 4.13 7.12 -25.95
N ASP A 160 5.01 8.06 -26.36
CA ASP A 160 5.56 9.11 -25.50
C ASP A 160 4.45 9.97 -24.87
N ASN A 161 3.49 10.45 -25.67
CA ASN A 161 2.35 11.24 -25.15
C ASN A 161 1.48 10.43 -24.17
N LEU A 162 1.23 9.15 -24.48
CA LEU A 162 0.51 8.23 -23.60
C LEU A 162 1.26 7.99 -22.27
N SER A 163 2.59 8.04 -22.26
CA SER A 163 3.37 7.95 -21.01
C SER A 163 3.27 9.19 -20.12
N VAL A 164 3.21 10.39 -20.71
CA VAL A 164 2.99 11.64 -19.94
C VAL A 164 1.58 11.63 -19.34
N PHE A 165 0.57 11.17 -20.10
CA PHE A 165 -0.79 10.96 -19.59
C PHE A 165 -0.85 9.90 -18.48
N SER A 166 -0.07 8.81 -18.62
CA SER A 166 0.06 7.74 -17.62
C SER A 166 0.66 8.27 -16.31
N LEU A 167 1.75 9.04 -16.40
CA LEU A 167 2.40 9.72 -15.28
C LEU A 167 1.48 10.74 -14.60
N MET A 168 0.72 11.51 -15.38
CA MET A 168 -0.26 12.48 -14.90
C MET A 168 -1.37 11.82 -14.07
N LEU A 169 -1.97 10.73 -14.57
CA LEU A 169 -2.96 9.95 -13.82
C LEU A 169 -2.35 9.24 -12.59
N PHE A 170 -1.10 8.78 -12.68
CA PHE A 170 -0.42 8.16 -11.55
C PHE A 170 -0.14 9.14 -10.41
N LEU A 171 0.47 10.30 -10.67
CA LEU A 171 0.73 11.26 -9.61
C LEU A 171 -0.59 11.85 -9.06
N PHE A 172 -1.61 12.03 -9.89
CA PHE A 172 -2.95 12.38 -9.40
C PHE A 172 -3.48 11.36 -8.38
N LEU A 173 -3.49 10.07 -8.74
CA LEU A 173 -3.93 8.99 -7.86
C LEU A 173 -3.05 8.89 -6.59
N LEU A 174 -1.75 9.12 -6.72
CA LEU A 174 -0.83 9.17 -5.59
C LEU A 174 -1.17 10.34 -4.64
N GLY A 175 -1.47 11.53 -5.17
CA GLY A 175 -1.93 12.68 -4.39
C GLY A 175 -3.20 12.38 -3.61
N VAL A 176 -4.22 11.80 -4.25
CA VAL A 176 -5.49 11.40 -3.62
C VAL A 176 -5.29 10.40 -2.47
N LYS A 177 -4.28 9.53 -2.57
CA LYS A 177 -3.95 8.54 -1.53
C LYS A 177 -3.24 9.15 -0.31
N MET A 178 -2.80 10.40 -0.32
CA MET A 178 -1.86 10.97 0.68
C MET A 178 -2.48 12.05 1.58
N ASP A 179 -2.46 11.82 2.90
CA ASP A 179 -2.80 12.84 3.90
C ASP A 179 -1.64 13.82 4.12
N LEU A 180 -1.67 14.93 3.38
CA LEU A 180 -0.71 16.03 3.52
C LEU A 180 -0.81 16.72 4.90
N ALA A 181 -1.95 16.67 5.59
CA ALA A 181 -2.10 17.29 6.90
C ALA A 181 -1.39 16.49 8.00
N LEU A 182 -1.35 15.16 7.91
CA LEU A 182 -0.50 14.31 8.76
C LEU A 182 1.00 14.53 8.47
N ALA A 183 1.38 14.73 7.20
CA ALA A 183 2.77 15.05 6.86
C ALA A 183 3.20 16.45 7.38
N LEU A 184 2.32 17.46 7.29
CA LEU A 184 2.59 18.84 7.71
C LEU A 184 2.48 19.07 9.22
N ARG A 185 1.72 18.25 9.98
CA ARG A 185 1.64 18.32 11.47
C ARG A 185 2.89 17.77 12.18
N SER A 186 4.04 17.95 11.55
CA SER A 186 5.32 17.40 11.97
C SER A 186 6.00 18.23 13.03
N GLY A 187 6.53 17.57 14.06
CA GLY A 187 7.33 18.21 15.10
C GLY A 187 8.72 18.65 14.60
N LYS A 188 9.61 19.00 15.54
CA LYS A 188 10.97 19.48 15.20
C LYS A 188 11.86 18.42 14.51
N LYS A 189 11.59 17.12 14.68
CA LYS A 189 12.45 16.04 14.15
C LYS A 189 12.45 15.95 12.61
N PRO A 190 11.31 15.81 11.90
CA PRO A 190 11.31 15.74 10.42
C PRO A 190 11.90 16.98 9.75
N ILE A 191 11.72 18.16 10.35
CA ILE A 191 12.28 19.42 9.83
C ILE A 191 13.82 19.36 9.82
N ALA A 192 14.43 18.95 10.94
CA ALA A 192 15.88 18.80 11.03
C ALA A 192 16.42 17.76 10.03
N ILE A 193 15.73 16.63 9.87
CA ILE A 193 16.12 15.53 8.95
C ILE A 193 16.05 15.98 7.49
N GLY A 194 14.95 16.61 7.08
CA GLY A 194 14.74 17.07 5.71
C GLY A 194 15.71 18.17 5.28
N VAL A 195 16.00 19.12 6.18
CA VAL A 195 16.94 20.24 5.93
C VAL A 195 18.39 19.77 5.94
N LEU A 196 18.84 19.04 6.97
CA LEU A 196 20.25 18.62 7.06
C LEU A 196 20.60 17.55 6.03
N GLY A 197 19.67 16.63 5.73
CA GLY A 197 19.83 15.66 4.64
C GLY A 197 20.06 16.32 3.28
N LEU A 198 19.29 17.38 2.97
CA LEU A 198 19.43 18.13 1.72
C LEU A 198 20.71 18.97 1.69
N LEU A 199 20.98 19.77 2.73
CA LEU A 199 22.13 20.68 2.75
C LEU A 199 23.47 19.95 2.78
N ILE A 200 23.59 18.85 3.54
CA ILE A 200 24.85 18.10 3.64
C ILE A 200 25.09 17.26 2.38
N SER A 201 24.03 16.69 1.76
CA SER A 201 24.15 16.04 0.44
C SER A 201 24.63 17.03 -0.63
N TYR A 202 23.98 18.19 -0.73
CA TYR A 202 24.33 19.21 -1.71
C TYR A 202 25.74 19.77 -1.50
N GLY A 203 26.12 20.04 -0.24
CA GLY A 203 27.46 20.50 0.12
C GLY A 203 28.56 19.49 -0.21
N LEU A 204 28.37 18.21 0.14
CA LEU A 204 29.39 17.19 -0.13
C LEU A 204 29.50 16.85 -1.63
N ALA A 205 28.38 16.85 -2.36
CA ALA A 205 28.35 16.62 -3.79
C ALA A 205 28.92 17.79 -4.60
N THR A 206 28.65 19.05 -4.22
CA THR A 206 29.31 20.23 -4.83
C THR A 206 30.80 20.24 -4.53
N LEU A 207 31.24 19.88 -3.32
CA LEU A 207 32.65 19.75 -2.98
C LEU A 207 33.33 18.67 -3.83
N ALA A 208 32.73 17.49 -3.98
CA ALA A 208 33.26 16.43 -4.85
C ALA A 208 33.37 16.87 -6.31
N ALA A 209 32.33 17.54 -6.85
CA ALA A 209 32.34 18.11 -8.19
C ALA A 209 33.46 19.17 -8.38
N PHE A 210 33.69 20.03 -7.39
CA PHE A 210 34.76 21.02 -7.42
C PHE A 210 36.16 20.39 -7.37
N LEU A 211 36.39 19.42 -6.48
CA LEU A 211 37.66 18.70 -6.38
C LEU A 211 37.98 17.91 -7.65
N LEU A 212 36.98 17.24 -8.24
CA LEU A 212 37.12 16.56 -9.53
C LEU A 212 37.56 17.53 -10.63
N ASN A 213 36.92 18.70 -10.74
CA ASN A 213 37.29 19.72 -11.73
C ASN A 213 38.66 20.38 -11.47
N HIS A 214 39.20 20.28 -10.25
CA HIS A 214 40.55 20.79 -9.92
C HIS A 214 41.66 19.76 -10.23
N PHE A 215 41.42 18.47 -9.96
CA PHE A 215 42.42 17.41 -10.12
C PHE A 215 42.36 16.67 -11.47
N LEU A 216 41.26 16.77 -12.22
CA LEU A 216 41.08 16.12 -13.52
C LEU A 216 40.67 17.15 -14.57
N SER A 217 41.33 17.13 -15.72
CA SER A 217 40.83 17.79 -16.93
C SER A 217 39.56 17.10 -17.39
N LEU A 218 38.40 17.65 -17.01
CA LEU A 218 37.08 17.17 -17.42
C LEU A 218 36.71 17.69 -18.81
N ASP A 219 35.92 16.90 -19.52
CA ASP A 219 35.42 17.27 -20.84
C ASP A 219 34.32 18.35 -20.66
N PRO A 220 34.18 19.34 -21.56
CA PRO A 220 33.33 20.51 -21.34
C PRO A 220 31.85 20.16 -21.16
N ASP A 221 31.37 19.14 -21.89
CA ASP A 221 30.01 18.63 -21.77
C ASP A 221 29.74 18.09 -20.36
N ILE A 222 30.64 17.24 -19.85
CA ILE A 222 30.58 16.66 -18.51
C ILE A 222 30.61 17.76 -17.45
N LEU A 223 31.50 18.75 -17.58
CA LEU A 223 31.56 19.90 -16.67
C LEU A 223 30.26 20.71 -16.65
N SER A 224 29.57 20.85 -17.79
CA SER A 224 28.26 21.52 -17.87
C SER A 224 27.13 20.73 -17.18
N ILE A 225 27.27 19.40 -17.09
CA ILE A 225 26.27 18.47 -16.55
C ILE A 225 26.48 18.21 -15.05
N LEU A 226 27.71 18.29 -14.53
CA LEU A 226 28.04 18.07 -13.11
C LEU A 226 27.11 18.79 -12.11
N PRO A 227 26.78 20.09 -12.27
CA PRO A 227 25.85 20.79 -11.36
C PRO A 227 24.44 20.20 -11.36
N PHE A 228 23.98 19.65 -12.48
CA PHE A 228 22.68 18.97 -12.61
C PHE A 228 22.71 17.57 -11.97
N VAL A 229 23.83 16.85 -12.05
CA VAL A 229 24.03 15.59 -11.29
C VAL A 229 23.91 15.84 -9.78
N VAL A 230 24.59 16.87 -9.28
CA VAL A 230 24.51 17.27 -7.86
C VAL A 230 23.06 17.57 -7.44
N GLU A 231 22.35 18.37 -8.25
CA GLU A 231 20.98 18.80 -7.97
C GLU A 231 19.99 17.63 -7.98
N LEU A 232 20.04 16.77 -9.00
CA LEU A 232 19.14 15.62 -9.14
C LEU A 232 19.37 14.57 -8.04
N HIS A 233 20.63 14.29 -7.66
CA HIS A 233 20.93 13.25 -6.68
C HIS A 233 20.68 13.70 -5.23
N SER A 234 20.88 14.99 -4.92
CA SER A 234 20.54 15.56 -3.60
C SER A 234 19.02 15.59 -3.32
N MET A 235 18.18 15.78 -4.36
CA MET A 235 16.72 15.85 -4.25
C MET A 235 16.09 14.63 -3.54
N SER A 236 14.99 14.86 -2.81
CA SER A 236 14.22 13.84 -2.05
C SER A 236 12.71 13.96 -2.32
N ALA A 237 12.27 13.55 -3.50
CA ALA A 237 10.86 13.67 -3.87
C ALA A 237 9.93 12.89 -2.91
N PHE A 238 9.01 13.58 -2.24
CA PHE A 238 7.94 12.96 -1.44
C PHE A 238 7.14 11.92 -2.23
N PRO A 239 6.72 12.17 -3.50
CA PRO A 239 6.11 11.15 -4.33
C PRO A 239 6.91 9.84 -4.42
N VAL A 240 8.22 9.94 -4.66
CA VAL A 240 9.12 8.77 -4.81
C VAL A 240 9.26 8.01 -3.49
N ILE A 241 9.51 8.73 -2.40
CA ILE A 241 9.68 8.14 -1.07
C ILE A 241 8.37 7.49 -0.58
N ALA A 242 7.22 8.12 -0.82
CA ALA A 242 5.91 7.56 -0.49
C ALA A 242 5.58 6.31 -1.33
N CYS A 243 5.93 6.26 -2.61
CA CYS A 243 5.82 5.05 -3.43
C CYS A 243 6.73 3.92 -2.90
N PHE A 244 8.00 4.20 -2.66
CA PHE A 244 8.98 3.22 -2.15
C PHE A 244 8.55 2.63 -0.79
N LEU A 245 8.03 3.47 0.11
CA LEU A 245 7.45 3.06 1.38
C LEU A 245 6.15 2.24 1.24
N THR A 246 5.40 2.43 0.16
CA THR A 246 4.18 1.67 -0.17
C THR A 246 4.54 0.29 -0.73
N ASP A 247 5.49 0.22 -1.68
CA ASP A 247 6.02 -1.05 -2.21
C ASP A 247 6.60 -1.93 -1.08
N LEU A 248 7.36 -1.32 -0.16
CA LEU A 248 7.90 -2.00 1.03
C LEU A 248 6.84 -2.29 2.12
N ASN A 249 5.59 -1.81 1.97
CA ASN A 249 4.50 -1.98 2.93
C ASN A 249 4.77 -1.39 4.34
N ILE A 250 5.62 -0.37 4.44
CA ILE A 250 6.07 0.24 5.71
C ILE A 250 5.71 1.73 5.87
N LEU A 251 5.00 2.34 4.92
CA LEU A 251 4.54 3.74 4.96
C LEU A 251 3.92 4.15 6.32
N ASN A 252 3.16 3.26 6.94
CA ASN A 252 2.39 3.55 8.17
C ASN A 252 3.18 3.31 9.46
N SER A 253 4.40 2.75 9.35
CA SER A 253 5.34 2.65 10.46
C SER A 253 5.79 4.04 10.94
N GLU A 254 6.35 4.11 12.15
CA GLU A 254 6.92 5.36 12.66
C GLU A 254 8.05 5.89 11.78
N ILE A 255 8.89 5.00 11.21
CA ILE A 255 9.94 5.36 10.26
C ILE A 255 9.33 5.84 8.93
N GLY A 256 8.27 5.18 8.44
CA GLY A 256 7.57 5.58 7.22
C GLY A 256 6.97 6.98 7.31
N ARG A 257 6.23 7.26 8.40
CA ARG A 257 5.69 8.61 8.65
C ARG A 257 6.80 9.66 8.82
N LEU A 258 7.91 9.29 9.47
CA LEU A 258 9.08 10.15 9.65
C LEU A 258 9.80 10.45 8.32
N ALA A 259 9.91 9.47 7.42
CA ALA A 259 10.46 9.63 6.08
C ALA A 259 9.54 10.50 5.21
N SER A 260 8.25 10.17 5.12
CA SER A 260 7.26 10.95 4.37
C SER A 260 7.25 12.43 4.79
N SER A 261 7.15 12.71 6.09
CA SER A 261 7.21 14.10 6.59
C SER A 261 8.54 14.79 6.30
N SER A 262 9.68 14.11 6.48
CA SER A 262 11.00 14.68 6.17
C SER A 262 11.15 14.99 4.68
N SER A 263 10.59 14.14 3.80
CA SER A 263 10.60 14.35 2.35
C SER A 263 9.72 15.51 1.89
N VAL A 264 8.54 15.74 2.50
CA VAL A 264 7.73 16.93 2.22
C VAL A 264 8.49 18.21 2.60
N VAL A 265 9.23 18.20 3.71
CA VAL A 265 10.11 19.32 4.06
C VAL A 265 11.24 19.46 3.02
N SER A 266 11.94 18.38 2.67
CA SER A 266 13.00 18.41 1.65
C SER A 266 12.51 18.96 0.31
N ASP A 267 11.31 18.57 -0.15
CA ASP A 267 10.71 19.10 -1.38
C ASP A 267 10.45 20.61 -1.29
N VAL A 268 9.88 21.12 -0.20
CA VAL A 268 9.65 22.57 -0.05
C VAL A 268 10.97 23.37 -0.08
N PHE A 269 12.03 22.84 0.53
CA PHE A 269 13.36 23.44 0.44
C PHE A 269 13.98 23.31 -0.96
N GLN A 270 13.82 22.17 -1.64
CA GLN A 270 14.30 21.97 -3.01
C GLN A 270 13.59 22.90 -4.01
N TRP A 271 12.25 22.97 -3.96
CA TRP A 271 11.46 23.84 -4.85
C TRP A 271 11.77 25.31 -4.62
N SER A 272 11.95 25.77 -3.37
CA SER A 272 12.37 27.15 -3.12
C SER A 272 13.79 27.46 -3.62
N LEU A 273 14.75 26.53 -3.48
CA LEU A 273 16.08 26.67 -4.09
C LEU A 273 16.02 26.73 -5.62
N ILE A 274 15.22 25.88 -6.26
CA ILE A 274 14.96 25.92 -7.72
C ILE A 274 14.35 27.26 -8.12
N THR A 275 13.32 27.74 -7.40
CA THR A 275 12.69 29.04 -7.66
C THR A 275 13.68 30.20 -7.54
N ILE A 276 14.58 30.20 -6.54
CA ILE A 276 15.61 31.24 -6.39
C ILE A 276 16.63 31.19 -7.53
N ARG A 277 17.09 29.99 -7.95
CA ARG A 277 17.97 29.84 -9.12
C ARG A 277 17.30 30.32 -10.41
N PHE A 278 16.03 29.97 -10.61
CA PHE A 278 15.23 30.37 -11.77
C PHE A 278 15.00 31.89 -11.79
N ALA A 279 14.67 32.51 -10.64
CA ALA A 279 14.54 33.95 -10.48
C ALA A 279 15.84 34.68 -10.83
N THR A 280 16.97 34.27 -10.23
CA THR A 280 18.29 34.87 -10.51
C THR A 280 18.76 34.68 -11.95
N LYS A 281 18.27 33.65 -12.66
CA LYS A 281 18.47 33.50 -14.11
C LYS A 281 17.61 34.48 -14.91
N ILE A 282 16.29 34.50 -14.68
CA ILE A 282 15.35 35.37 -15.41
C ILE A 282 15.66 36.86 -15.22
N VAL A 283 15.98 37.29 -14.00
CA VAL A 283 16.33 38.68 -13.69
C VAL A 283 17.62 39.12 -14.42
N LYS A 284 18.51 38.17 -14.76
CA LYS A 284 19.73 38.43 -15.55
C LYS A 284 19.53 38.31 -17.06
N SER A 285 18.46 37.69 -17.55
CA SER A 285 18.33 37.33 -18.97
C SER A 285 17.05 37.80 -19.68
N ILE A 286 16.01 38.24 -18.96
CA ILE A 286 14.74 38.68 -19.56
C ILE A 286 14.24 39.96 -18.87
N SER A 287 13.50 39.84 -17.75
CA SER A 287 12.86 40.95 -17.06
C SER A 287 12.31 40.51 -15.69
N VAL A 288 12.26 41.45 -14.74
CA VAL A 288 11.56 41.28 -13.45
C VAL A 288 10.06 41.07 -13.64
N SER A 289 9.45 41.68 -14.67
CA SER A 289 8.00 41.56 -14.93
C SER A 289 7.59 40.13 -15.32
N SER A 290 8.41 39.44 -16.11
CA SER A 290 8.19 38.04 -16.49
C SER A 290 8.29 37.11 -15.30
N PHE A 291 9.28 37.32 -14.41
CA PHE A 291 9.38 36.56 -13.16
C PHE A 291 8.14 36.76 -12.26
N LEU A 292 7.72 38.02 -12.07
CA LEU A 292 6.56 38.34 -11.24
C LEU A 292 5.27 37.71 -11.80
N GLY A 293 5.06 37.77 -13.12
CA GLY A 293 3.91 37.14 -13.79
C GLY A 293 3.90 35.60 -13.67
N SER A 294 5.05 34.94 -13.76
CA SER A 294 5.17 33.50 -13.51
C SER A 294 4.89 33.13 -12.05
N PHE A 295 5.37 33.95 -11.10
CA PHE A 295 5.16 33.69 -9.68
C PHE A 295 3.70 33.92 -9.24
N THR A 296 3.05 34.98 -9.73
CA THR A 296 1.63 35.27 -9.40
C THR A 296 0.68 34.26 -10.04
N SER A 297 0.92 33.81 -11.27
CA SER A 297 0.07 32.81 -11.93
C SER A 297 0.14 31.43 -11.26
N VAL A 298 1.34 30.95 -10.90
CA VAL A 298 1.48 29.70 -10.11
C VAL A 298 0.83 29.85 -8.71
N SER A 299 1.00 31.00 -8.06
CA SER A 299 0.35 31.28 -6.77
C SER A 299 -1.18 31.28 -6.88
N LEU A 300 -1.72 31.90 -7.94
CA LEU A 300 -3.16 31.95 -8.23
C LEU A 300 -3.73 30.56 -8.54
N PHE A 301 -2.99 29.70 -9.25
CA PHE A 301 -3.37 28.31 -9.48
C PHE A 301 -3.48 27.51 -8.16
N ILE A 302 -2.52 27.66 -7.25
CA ILE A 302 -2.54 27.01 -5.93
C ILE A 302 -3.72 27.53 -5.09
N VAL A 303 -4.00 28.84 -5.11
CA VAL A 303 -5.17 29.44 -4.46
C VAL A 303 -6.47 28.91 -5.06
N PHE A 304 -6.60 28.82 -6.38
CA PHE A 304 -7.76 28.25 -7.06
C PHE A 304 -7.99 26.78 -6.70
N ALA A 305 -6.93 25.98 -6.61
CA ALA A 305 -7.04 24.59 -6.18
C ALA A 305 -7.53 24.49 -4.71
N LEU A 306 -6.95 25.27 -3.80
CA LEU A 306 -7.28 25.25 -2.37
C LEU A 306 -8.66 25.85 -2.02
N TYR A 307 -9.10 26.89 -2.74
CA TYR A 307 -10.33 27.65 -2.43
C TYR A 307 -11.47 27.50 -3.46
N GLY A 308 -11.20 26.90 -4.63
CA GLY A 308 -12.22 26.53 -5.61
C GLY A 308 -12.50 25.03 -5.60
N ILE A 309 -11.51 24.21 -5.97
CA ILE A 309 -11.68 22.75 -6.11
C ILE A 309 -11.99 22.10 -4.76
N ARG A 310 -11.24 22.45 -3.70
CA ARG A 310 -11.41 21.84 -2.37
C ARG A 310 -12.83 21.99 -1.79
N PRO A 311 -13.44 23.19 -1.70
CA PRO A 311 -14.80 23.32 -1.19
C PRO A 311 -15.85 22.70 -2.12
N ALA A 312 -15.66 22.71 -3.44
CA ALA A 312 -16.57 22.01 -4.37
C ALA A 312 -16.59 20.49 -4.11
N VAL A 313 -15.42 19.89 -3.90
CA VAL A 313 -15.28 18.47 -3.52
C VAL A 313 -15.88 18.18 -2.15
N LEU A 314 -15.64 19.03 -1.15
CA LEU A 314 -16.23 18.89 0.19
C LEU A 314 -17.75 19.08 0.19
N TRP A 315 -18.30 19.91 -0.70
CA TRP A 315 -19.73 20.05 -0.93
C TRP A 315 -20.33 18.79 -1.56
N ALA A 316 -19.69 18.23 -2.59
CA ALA A 316 -20.12 16.98 -3.22
C ALA A 316 -20.16 15.80 -2.22
N ILE A 317 -19.18 15.71 -1.33
CA ILE A 317 -19.12 14.70 -0.25
C ILE A 317 -20.27 14.88 0.75
N ARG A 318 -20.67 16.12 1.08
CA ARG A 318 -21.84 16.39 1.96
C ARG A 318 -23.18 16.05 1.32
N GLN A 319 -23.25 15.91 0.00
CA GLN A 319 -24.46 15.58 -0.76
C GLN A 319 -24.64 14.07 -1.01
N THR A 320 -23.70 13.24 -0.57
CA THR A 320 -23.80 11.77 -0.63
C THR A 320 -24.07 11.18 0.76
N PRO A 321 -25.12 10.35 0.94
CA PRO A 321 -25.44 9.77 2.24
C PRO A 321 -24.41 8.72 2.67
N ASP A 322 -24.22 8.60 4.00
CA ASP A 322 -23.24 7.68 4.60
C ASP A 322 -23.53 6.21 4.25
N GLY A 323 -22.70 5.63 3.38
CA GLY A 323 -22.70 4.20 3.04
C GLY A 323 -23.13 3.86 1.61
N GLU A 324 -23.66 4.82 0.84
CA GLU A 324 -23.95 4.60 -0.58
C GLU A 324 -22.75 4.92 -1.48
N PRO A 325 -22.59 4.23 -2.64
CA PRO A 325 -21.57 4.60 -3.63
C PRO A 325 -21.88 5.97 -4.24
N MET A 326 -20.85 6.81 -4.41
CA MET A 326 -21.07 8.16 -4.97
C MET A 326 -21.61 8.10 -6.39
N LYS A 327 -22.59 8.98 -6.68
CA LYS A 327 -23.14 9.19 -8.02
C LYS A 327 -22.01 9.50 -9.01
N GLU A 328 -21.98 8.79 -10.14
CA GLU A 328 -20.86 8.83 -11.09
C GLU A 328 -20.60 10.24 -11.65
N VAL A 329 -21.61 11.10 -11.68
CA VAL A 329 -21.52 12.53 -12.03
C VAL A 329 -20.40 13.25 -11.26
N TYR A 330 -20.20 12.95 -9.97
CA TYR A 330 -19.13 13.55 -9.18
C TYR A 330 -17.73 13.06 -9.62
N ILE A 331 -17.63 11.79 -10.04
CA ILE A 331 -16.38 11.21 -10.54
C ILE A 331 -16.04 11.80 -11.92
N PHE A 332 -17.03 11.95 -12.81
CA PHE A 332 -16.86 12.70 -14.07
C PHE A 332 -16.45 14.16 -13.84
N GLY A 333 -17.06 14.84 -12.87
CA GLY A 333 -16.67 16.20 -12.48
C GLY A 333 -15.21 16.31 -12.04
N VAL A 334 -14.69 15.32 -11.31
CA VAL A 334 -13.27 15.25 -10.94
C VAL A 334 -12.37 15.04 -12.16
N PHE A 335 -12.73 14.20 -13.13
CA PHE A 335 -11.95 14.05 -14.36
C PHE A 335 -11.94 15.33 -15.22
N ILE A 336 -13.06 16.05 -15.31
CA ILE A 336 -13.13 17.34 -16.02
C ILE A 336 -12.22 18.37 -15.32
N ALA A 337 -12.28 18.45 -13.98
CA ALA A 337 -11.40 19.31 -13.21
C ALA A 337 -9.91 18.94 -13.39
N LEU A 338 -9.60 17.64 -13.44
CA LEU A 338 -8.23 17.13 -13.63
C LEU A 338 -7.65 17.57 -14.97
N PHE A 339 -8.33 17.30 -16.08
CA PHE A 339 -7.85 17.66 -17.42
C PHE A 339 -7.82 19.18 -17.63
N GLY A 340 -8.82 19.91 -17.11
CA GLY A 340 -8.82 21.38 -17.12
C GLY A 340 -7.64 21.98 -16.36
N CYS A 341 -7.31 21.45 -15.19
CA CYS A 341 -6.15 21.91 -14.41
C CYS A 341 -4.81 21.51 -15.02
N GLY A 342 -4.72 20.35 -15.67
CA GLY A 342 -3.53 19.96 -16.45
C GLY A 342 -3.24 20.96 -17.58
N PHE A 343 -4.26 21.31 -18.37
CA PHE A 343 -4.17 22.31 -19.43
C PHE A 343 -3.83 23.72 -18.90
N ILE A 344 -4.49 24.16 -17.82
CA ILE A 344 -4.19 25.45 -17.17
C ILE A 344 -2.75 25.47 -16.64
N GLY A 345 -2.25 24.34 -16.12
CA GLY A 345 -0.86 24.18 -15.72
C GLY A 345 0.10 24.49 -16.86
N GLU A 346 -0.04 23.81 -17.99
CA GLU A 346 0.85 23.99 -19.15
C GLU A 346 0.75 25.40 -19.75
N ALA A 347 -0.44 26.00 -19.77
CA ALA A 347 -0.64 27.40 -20.17
C ALA A 347 0.05 28.42 -19.24
N ILE A 348 0.30 28.05 -17.97
CA ILE A 348 1.06 28.83 -16.98
C ILE A 348 2.57 28.52 -17.04
N GLY A 349 2.98 27.47 -17.75
CA GLY A 349 4.36 26.96 -17.77
C GLY A 349 4.68 25.99 -16.62
N LEU A 350 3.67 25.52 -15.89
CA LEU A 350 3.77 24.41 -14.94
C LEU A 350 3.51 23.10 -15.70
N SER A 351 4.28 22.03 -15.44
CA SER A 351 3.99 20.73 -16.06
C SER A 351 2.60 20.22 -15.63
N ALA A 352 1.79 19.72 -16.58
CA ALA A 352 0.48 19.12 -16.29
C ALA A 352 0.57 18.02 -15.22
N VAL A 353 1.69 17.28 -15.19
CA VAL A 353 2.01 16.27 -14.17
C VAL A 353 1.99 16.85 -12.75
N ILE A 354 2.53 18.05 -12.54
CA ILE A 354 2.56 18.74 -11.24
C ILE A 354 1.20 19.36 -10.93
N ALA A 355 0.54 19.96 -11.93
CA ALA A 355 -0.81 20.51 -11.77
C ALA A 355 -1.81 19.42 -11.32
N CYS A 356 -1.77 18.25 -11.94
CA CYS A 356 -2.60 17.09 -11.59
C CYS A 356 -2.23 16.46 -10.24
N PHE A 357 -0.96 16.49 -9.83
CA PHE A 357 -0.56 16.13 -8.46
C PHE A 357 -1.16 17.08 -7.41
N ILE A 358 -1.17 18.39 -7.67
CA ILE A 358 -1.80 19.39 -6.78
C ILE A 358 -3.31 19.16 -6.67
N VAL A 359 -4.01 18.88 -7.78
CA VAL A 359 -5.45 18.52 -7.74
C VAL A 359 -5.67 17.24 -6.92
N GLY A 360 -4.78 16.25 -7.03
CA GLY A 360 -4.81 15.03 -6.23
C GLY A 360 -4.71 15.31 -4.72
N LEU A 361 -3.72 16.10 -4.29
CA LEU A 361 -3.51 16.51 -2.89
C LEU A 361 -4.64 17.38 -2.31
N VAL A 362 -5.45 18.00 -3.16
CA VAL A 362 -6.59 18.83 -2.76
C VAL A 362 -7.84 17.98 -2.43
N ILE A 363 -8.01 16.84 -3.10
CA ILE A 363 -9.08 15.89 -2.81
C ILE A 363 -8.81 15.24 -1.44
N PRO A 364 -9.77 15.23 -0.50
CA PRO A 364 -9.58 14.60 0.79
C PRO A 364 -9.45 13.09 0.65
N ASP A 365 -8.53 12.51 1.42
CA ASP A 365 -8.19 11.11 1.36
C ASP A 365 -9.31 10.20 1.91
N GLY A 366 -9.57 9.07 1.26
CA GLY A 366 -10.52 8.06 1.73
C GLY A 366 -11.99 8.28 1.38
N PRO A 367 -12.91 7.62 2.11
CA PRO A 367 -14.32 7.56 1.73
C PRO A 367 -15.06 8.89 1.97
N PRO A 368 -16.06 9.21 1.12
CA PRO A 368 -16.55 8.40 0.01
C PRO A 368 -15.76 8.60 -1.30
N LEU A 369 -15.25 9.81 -1.59
CA LEU A 369 -14.73 10.16 -2.92
C LEU A 369 -13.34 9.58 -3.23
N GLY A 370 -12.35 9.81 -2.36
CA GLY A 370 -10.99 9.29 -2.55
C GLY A 370 -10.97 7.76 -2.60
N ALA A 371 -11.84 7.10 -1.81
CA ALA A 371 -12.11 5.67 -1.89
C ALA A 371 -12.55 5.26 -3.30
N ALA A 372 -13.73 5.72 -3.75
CA ALA A 372 -14.31 5.30 -5.03
C ALA A 372 -13.44 5.64 -6.25
N LEU A 373 -12.78 6.80 -6.22
CA LEU A 373 -11.85 7.25 -7.25
C LEU A 373 -10.60 6.35 -7.29
N SER A 374 -10.02 6.04 -6.13
CA SER A 374 -8.85 5.16 -6.08
C SER A 374 -9.18 3.74 -6.51
N GLU A 375 -10.31 3.17 -6.10
CA GLU A 375 -10.69 1.80 -6.45
C GLU A 375 -10.92 1.63 -7.96
N LYS A 376 -11.58 2.61 -8.61
CA LYS A 376 -11.77 2.62 -10.06
C LYS A 376 -10.47 2.84 -10.85
N LEU A 377 -9.54 3.67 -10.36
CA LEU A 377 -8.31 4.01 -11.10
C LEU A 377 -7.11 3.09 -10.81
N ASP A 378 -6.94 2.58 -9.60
CA ASP A 378 -5.69 1.92 -9.18
C ASP A 378 -5.38 0.65 -9.97
N SER A 379 -6.41 -0.09 -10.39
CA SER A 379 -6.26 -1.22 -11.30
C SER A 379 -5.76 -0.77 -12.69
N LEU A 380 -6.42 0.21 -13.32
CA LEU A 380 -6.04 0.72 -14.64
C LEU A 380 -4.62 1.33 -14.62
N VAL A 381 -4.34 2.14 -13.61
CA VAL A 381 -3.05 2.84 -13.45
C VAL A 381 -1.93 1.84 -13.18
N SER A 382 -2.10 0.93 -12.22
CA SER A 382 -1.02 0.00 -11.81
C SER A 382 -0.83 -1.19 -12.74
N VAL A 383 -1.87 -1.63 -13.47
CA VAL A 383 -1.80 -2.79 -14.37
C VAL A 383 -1.34 -2.40 -15.78
N LEU A 384 -1.78 -1.26 -16.30
CA LEU A 384 -1.55 -0.83 -17.68
C LEU A 384 -0.65 0.42 -17.80
N LEU A 385 -1.03 1.53 -17.16
CA LEU A 385 -0.40 2.83 -17.41
C LEU A 385 1.03 2.95 -16.85
N MET A 386 1.26 2.47 -15.63
CA MET A 386 2.57 2.48 -14.97
C MET A 386 3.65 1.69 -15.74
N PRO A 387 3.40 0.44 -16.19
CA PRO A 387 4.31 -0.27 -17.10
C PRO A 387 4.70 0.51 -18.36
N ILE A 388 3.75 1.22 -19.00
CA ILE A 388 4.02 2.00 -20.22
C ILE A 388 5.02 3.11 -19.95
N PHE A 389 4.82 3.88 -18.86
CA PHE A 389 5.73 4.98 -18.51
C PHE A 389 7.16 4.48 -18.27
N PHE A 390 7.34 3.52 -17.37
CA PHE A 390 8.68 3.01 -17.05
C PHE A 390 9.33 2.24 -18.20
N ALA A 391 8.55 1.58 -19.05
CA ALA A 391 9.09 0.94 -20.25
C ALA A 391 9.63 1.98 -21.24
N ILE A 392 9.00 3.15 -21.43
CA ILE A 392 9.58 4.21 -22.26
C ILE A 392 10.85 4.79 -21.63
N CYS A 393 10.89 4.94 -20.30
CA CYS A 393 12.12 5.36 -19.61
C CYS A 393 13.31 4.42 -19.96
N GLY A 394 13.08 3.11 -20.05
CA GLY A 394 14.08 2.15 -20.50
C GLY A 394 14.29 2.10 -22.02
N LEU A 395 13.25 2.32 -22.83
CA LEU A 395 13.31 2.33 -24.30
C LEU A 395 14.17 3.48 -24.85
N GLN A 396 14.26 4.58 -24.10
CA GLN A 396 15.09 5.75 -24.44
C GLN A 396 16.57 5.58 -24.01
N MET A 397 16.94 4.48 -23.34
CA MET A 397 18.28 4.25 -22.79
C MET A 397 19.15 3.40 -23.73
N ASP A 398 20.26 3.97 -24.19
CA ASP A 398 21.31 3.26 -24.93
C ASP A 398 22.59 3.14 -24.08
N VAL A 399 22.93 1.90 -23.69
CA VAL A 399 24.16 1.58 -22.96
C VAL A 399 25.39 1.63 -23.88
N PHE A 400 25.25 1.42 -25.18
CA PHE A 400 26.36 1.46 -26.14
C PHE A 400 26.72 2.88 -26.58
N ALA A 401 25.90 3.88 -26.23
CA ALA A 401 26.28 5.29 -26.32
C ALA A 401 27.39 5.68 -25.31
N ILE A 402 27.65 4.85 -24.30
CA ILE A 402 28.72 5.06 -23.32
C ILE A 402 30.06 4.62 -23.92
N GLN A 403 30.91 5.59 -24.24
CA GLN A 403 32.23 5.37 -24.86
C GLN A 403 33.37 5.56 -23.86
N THR A 404 33.17 6.39 -22.83
CA THR A 404 34.27 6.91 -22.00
C THR A 404 34.14 6.46 -20.54
N MET A 405 34.90 5.43 -20.15
CA MET A 405 34.94 4.90 -18.77
C MET A 405 35.28 5.97 -17.70
N LYS A 406 36.08 6.98 -18.07
CA LYS A 406 36.37 8.17 -17.23
C LYS A 406 35.09 8.94 -16.86
N ASN A 407 34.15 9.09 -17.79
CA ASN A 407 32.90 9.84 -17.59
C ASN A 407 31.96 9.09 -16.65
N ILE A 408 31.90 7.75 -16.77
CA ILE A 408 31.22 6.87 -15.81
C ILE A 408 31.77 7.10 -14.39
N GLY A 409 33.10 7.07 -14.23
CA GLY A 409 33.77 7.21 -12.93
C GLY A 409 33.57 8.59 -12.29
N VAL A 410 33.72 9.67 -13.06
CA VAL A 410 33.50 11.06 -12.59
C VAL A 410 32.06 11.25 -12.10
N ILE A 411 31.07 10.85 -12.90
CA ILE A 411 29.65 11.00 -12.55
C ILE A 411 29.31 10.13 -11.34
N HIS A 412 29.73 8.86 -11.30
CA HIS A 412 29.47 7.98 -10.15
C HIS A 412 30.14 8.46 -8.86
N LEU A 413 31.31 9.10 -8.89
CA LEU A 413 31.94 9.64 -7.68
C LEU A 413 31.12 10.82 -7.10
N VAL A 414 30.59 11.71 -7.94
CA VAL A 414 29.68 12.80 -7.50
C VAL A 414 28.39 12.21 -6.90
N ILE A 415 27.83 11.18 -7.53
CA ILE A 415 26.63 10.49 -7.04
C ILE A 415 26.88 9.79 -5.70
N PHE A 416 28.04 9.13 -5.54
CA PHE A 416 28.44 8.48 -4.30
C PHE A 416 28.68 9.50 -3.17
N ALA A 417 29.28 10.65 -3.47
CA ALA A 417 29.43 11.77 -2.53
C ALA A 417 28.06 12.33 -2.11
N ALA A 418 27.13 12.51 -3.05
CA ALA A 418 25.75 12.93 -2.77
C ALA A 418 25.04 11.93 -1.84
N PHE A 419 25.14 10.63 -2.14
CA PHE A 419 24.58 9.54 -1.34
C PHE A 419 25.15 9.52 0.09
N LEU A 420 26.47 9.53 0.26
CA LEU A 420 27.11 9.56 1.58
C LEU A 420 26.73 10.80 2.38
N GLY A 421 26.75 11.99 1.77
CA GLY A 421 26.36 13.24 2.43
C GLY A 421 24.91 13.21 2.90
N LYS A 422 24.03 12.61 2.09
CA LYS A 422 22.61 12.42 2.41
C LYS A 422 22.39 11.42 3.54
N VAL A 423 23.13 10.30 3.54
CA VAL A 423 23.11 9.31 4.63
C VAL A 423 23.58 9.94 5.94
N VAL A 424 24.72 10.64 5.94
CA VAL A 424 25.24 11.32 7.15
C VAL A 424 24.26 12.40 7.65
N GLY A 425 23.76 13.25 6.75
CA GLY A 425 22.84 14.34 7.10
C GLY A 425 21.46 13.88 7.59
N THR A 426 21.02 12.67 7.22
CA THR A 426 19.77 12.09 7.71
C THR A 426 19.94 11.19 8.95
N ILE A 427 21.12 10.61 9.19
CA ILE A 427 21.43 9.84 10.42
C ILE A 427 21.69 10.75 11.63
N ALA A 428 22.33 11.91 11.44
CA ALA A 428 22.75 12.75 12.58
C ALA A 428 21.58 13.26 13.46
N PRO A 429 20.45 13.78 12.93
CA PRO A 429 19.36 14.28 13.78
C PRO A 429 18.63 13.18 14.58
N PRO A 430 18.27 12.00 14.02
CA PRO A 430 17.69 10.88 14.76
C PRO A 430 18.56 10.41 15.93
N LEU A 431 19.89 10.35 15.75
CA LEU A 431 20.82 9.97 16.83
C LEU A 431 20.80 10.99 17.98
N PHE A 432 20.81 12.30 17.67
CA PHE A 432 20.65 13.34 18.69
C PHE A 432 19.31 13.21 19.44
N TYR A 433 18.26 12.77 18.75
CA TYR A 433 16.95 12.46 19.33
C TYR A 433 16.82 11.03 19.92
N ARG A 434 17.95 10.35 20.20
CA ARG A 434 18.04 9.01 20.82
C ARG A 434 17.31 7.88 20.08
N MET A 435 17.19 7.97 18.76
CA MET A 435 16.69 6.88 17.91
C MET A 435 17.80 5.82 17.73
N PRO A 436 17.50 4.51 17.78
CA PRO A 436 18.54 3.48 17.63
C PRO A 436 19.16 3.50 16.24
N PHE A 437 20.46 3.22 16.15
CA PHE A 437 21.24 3.38 14.92
C PHE A 437 20.69 2.61 13.71
N ARG A 438 20.12 1.41 13.91
CA ARG A 438 19.51 0.62 12.83
C ARG A 438 18.29 1.30 12.20
N ASP A 439 17.48 1.98 13.01
CA ASP A 439 16.28 2.69 12.55
C ASP A 439 16.67 4.02 11.88
N ALA A 440 17.68 4.70 12.41
CA ALA A 440 18.28 5.89 11.80
C ALA A 440 18.92 5.56 10.43
N LEU A 441 19.65 4.45 10.32
CA LEU A 441 20.20 3.95 9.06
C LEU A 441 19.10 3.53 8.08
N SER A 442 18.05 2.83 8.56
CA SER A 442 16.89 2.47 7.73
C SER A 442 16.21 3.71 7.14
N LEU A 443 15.99 4.74 7.97
CA LEU A 443 15.45 6.04 7.54
C LEU A 443 16.35 6.71 6.48
N ALA A 444 17.65 6.72 6.70
CA ALA A 444 18.62 7.33 5.78
C ALA A 444 18.68 6.64 4.42
N LEU A 445 18.58 5.30 4.41
CA LEU A 445 18.48 4.51 3.18
C LEU A 445 17.15 4.77 2.45
N ILE A 446 16.02 4.87 3.17
CA ILE A 446 14.72 5.25 2.59
C ILE A 446 14.76 6.66 1.96
N MET A 447 15.39 7.63 2.62
CA MET A 447 15.54 9.00 2.09
C MET A 447 16.47 9.10 0.86
N ASN A 448 17.20 8.03 0.52
CA ASN A 448 18.03 7.93 -0.68
C ASN A 448 17.32 7.23 -1.86
N ALA A 449 16.07 6.76 -1.71
CA ALA A 449 15.32 6.14 -2.80
C ALA A 449 15.11 7.11 -3.98
N LYS A 450 15.26 6.60 -5.21
CA LYS A 450 15.13 7.32 -6.47
C LYS A 450 14.07 6.70 -7.38
N GLY A 451 13.38 7.50 -8.19
CA GLY A 451 12.31 6.97 -9.03
C GLY A 451 11.63 8.00 -9.93
N ILE A 452 10.30 7.93 -9.97
CA ILE A 452 9.46 8.56 -11.01
C ILE A 452 9.71 10.06 -11.23
N VAL A 453 10.03 10.83 -10.18
CA VAL A 453 10.31 12.27 -10.32
C VAL A 453 11.69 12.50 -10.95
N GLU A 454 12.74 11.82 -10.49
CA GLU A 454 14.08 11.97 -11.10
C GLU A 454 14.13 11.46 -12.55
N LEU A 455 13.43 10.36 -12.85
CA LEU A 455 13.30 9.82 -14.21
C LEU A 455 12.60 10.83 -15.15
N THR A 456 11.54 11.49 -14.67
CA THR A 456 10.85 12.54 -15.44
C THR A 456 11.76 13.73 -15.74
N ILE A 457 12.55 14.17 -14.75
CA ILE A 457 13.50 15.28 -14.89
C ILE A 457 14.63 14.92 -15.87
N LEU A 458 15.16 13.68 -15.82
CA LEU A 458 16.16 13.18 -16.76
C LEU A 458 15.66 13.18 -18.21
N ILE A 459 14.45 12.66 -18.45
CA ILE A 459 13.85 12.60 -19.79
C ILE A 459 13.56 14.00 -20.32
N GLN A 460 13.04 14.92 -19.49
CA GLN A 460 12.81 16.30 -19.90
C GLN A 460 14.14 17.03 -20.22
N ARG A 461 15.22 16.72 -19.48
CA ARG A 461 16.54 17.28 -19.74
C ARG A 461 17.14 16.80 -21.06
N LEU A 462 16.99 15.51 -21.37
CA LEU A 462 17.40 14.93 -22.65
C LEU A 462 16.62 15.55 -23.82
N LYS A 463 15.28 15.59 -23.74
CA LYS A 463 14.41 16.17 -24.78
C LYS A 463 14.65 17.65 -25.08
N ASN A 464 15.17 18.40 -24.11
CA ASN A 464 15.54 19.81 -24.28
C ASN A 464 16.99 20.00 -24.78
N ASN A 465 17.63 18.95 -25.32
CA ASN A 465 19.04 18.92 -25.74
C ASN A 465 20.02 19.39 -24.66
N GLY A 466 19.68 19.20 -23.38
CA GLY A 466 20.42 19.74 -22.24
C GLY A 466 21.46 18.80 -21.63
N MET A 467 21.68 17.63 -22.23
CA MET A 467 22.53 16.55 -21.73
C MET A 467 22.83 15.57 -22.88
N SER A 468 24.02 14.95 -22.89
CA SER A 468 24.39 13.92 -23.87
C SER A 468 23.76 12.56 -23.59
N GLU A 469 23.61 11.72 -24.61
CA GLU A 469 23.03 10.36 -24.48
C GLU A 469 23.88 9.46 -23.56
N GLU A 470 25.22 9.55 -23.62
CA GLU A 470 26.13 8.90 -22.65
C GLU A 470 25.78 9.30 -21.20
N SER A 471 25.62 10.59 -20.94
CA SER A 471 25.32 11.09 -19.59
C SER A 471 23.93 10.66 -19.12
N PHE A 472 22.94 10.66 -20.02
CA PHE A 472 21.60 10.14 -19.74
C PHE A 472 21.66 8.66 -19.34
N ALA A 473 22.35 7.82 -20.11
CA ALA A 473 22.48 6.39 -19.82
C ALA A 473 23.19 6.14 -18.47
N ILE A 474 24.29 6.86 -18.18
CA ILE A 474 25.01 6.76 -16.90
C ILE A 474 24.10 7.14 -15.71
N MET A 475 23.35 8.25 -15.82
CA MET A 475 22.44 8.67 -14.75
C MET A 475 21.26 7.71 -14.58
N MET A 476 20.68 7.20 -15.67
CA MET A 476 19.61 6.20 -15.65
C MET A 476 20.06 4.89 -14.98
N ILE A 477 21.24 4.37 -15.31
CA ILE A 477 21.87 3.21 -14.65
C ILE A 477 21.97 3.47 -13.14
N SER A 478 22.47 4.64 -12.74
CA SER A 478 22.65 4.96 -11.31
C SER A 478 21.32 5.00 -10.53
N VAL A 479 20.23 5.51 -11.12
CA VAL A 479 18.89 5.54 -10.49
C VAL A 479 18.34 4.12 -10.29
N VAL A 480 18.47 3.27 -11.31
CA VAL A 480 18.04 1.85 -11.23
C VAL A 480 18.87 1.08 -10.22
N LEU A 481 20.19 1.27 -10.21
CA LEU A 481 21.13 0.60 -9.30
C LEU A 481 20.89 1.03 -7.84
N ILE A 482 20.78 2.33 -7.56
CA ILE A 482 20.55 2.84 -6.21
C ILE A 482 19.25 2.25 -5.64
N THR A 483 18.13 2.38 -6.34
CA THR A 483 16.84 1.89 -5.83
C THR A 483 16.75 0.36 -5.77
N GLY A 484 17.38 -0.35 -6.73
CA GLY A 484 17.46 -1.80 -6.74
C GLY A 484 18.35 -2.40 -5.64
N VAL A 485 19.37 -1.67 -5.19
CA VAL A 485 20.21 -2.07 -4.05
C VAL A 485 19.59 -1.66 -2.71
N LEU A 486 18.97 -0.47 -2.63
CA LEU A 486 18.34 0.01 -1.40
C LEU A 486 17.14 -0.85 -0.96
N SER A 487 16.29 -1.31 -1.88
CA SER A 487 15.08 -2.06 -1.56
C SER A 487 15.34 -3.35 -0.74
N PRO A 488 16.21 -4.29 -1.16
CA PRO A 488 16.53 -5.47 -0.36
C PRO A 488 17.28 -5.14 0.93
N ILE A 489 18.15 -4.11 0.95
CA ILE A 489 18.88 -3.72 2.18
C ILE A 489 17.91 -3.18 3.24
N VAL A 490 17.00 -2.27 2.87
CA VAL A 490 15.98 -1.76 3.81
C VAL A 490 15.08 -2.89 4.31
N LYS A 491 14.68 -3.82 3.43
CA LYS A 491 13.87 -4.99 3.79
C LYS A 491 14.59 -5.99 4.71
N ALA A 492 15.91 -6.09 4.64
CA ALA A 492 16.72 -6.93 5.54
C ALA A 492 17.06 -6.23 6.87
N LEU A 493 17.26 -4.91 6.84
CA LEU A 493 17.60 -4.11 8.03
C LEU A 493 16.37 -3.82 8.91
N TYR A 494 15.20 -3.60 8.30
CA TYR A 494 13.94 -3.28 8.95
C TYR A 494 12.92 -4.43 8.86
N ASP A 495 12.99 -5.36 9.82
CA ASP A 495 11.97 -6.38 10.02
C ASP A 495 10.82 -5.83 10.91
N PRO A 496 9.62 -5.57 10.36
CA PRO A 496 8.50 -5.04 11.15
C PRO A 496 7.98 -6.04 12.20
N SER A 497 8.29 -7.35 12.09
CA SER A 497 7.87 -8.34 13.08
C SER A 497 8.66 -8.28 14.38
N ARG A 498 9.89 -7.71 14.37
CA ARG A 498 10.67 -7.46 15.60
C ARG A 498 10.01 -6.44 16.53
N ARG A 499 9.18 -5.53 15.99
CA ARG A 499 8.47 -4.50 16.76
C ARG A 499 7.54 -5.07 17.83
N TYR A 500 7.06 -6.31 17.65
CA TYR A 500 6.07 -6.96 18.52
C TYR A 500 6.67 -7.96 19.52
N VAL A 501 7.98 -8.12 19.55
CA VAL A 501 8.64 -9.05 20.49
C VAL A 501 8.59 -8.46 21.90
N ALA A 502 7.80 -9.07 22.79
CA ALA A 502 7.68 -8.61 24.17
C ALA A 502 8.92 -9.02 25.00
N PHE A 503 9.48 -8.06 25.76
CA PHE A 503 10.58 -8.28 26.70
C PHE A 503 10.20 -9.12 27.95
N LYS A 504 8.91 -9.31 28.21
CA LYS A 504 8.38 -10.16 29.27
C LYS A 504 7.24 -11.00 28.69
N ARG A 505 7.14 -12.27 29.11
CA ARG A 505 6.05 -13.19 28.74
C ARG A 505 4.69 -12.63 29.19
N ARG A 506 3.68 -12.71 28.33
CA ARG A 506 2.31 -12.19 28.45
C ARG A 506 1.34 -13.31 28.07
N THR A 507 1.10 -14.17 29.04
CA THR A 507 0.35 -15.43 28.92
C THR A 507 -0.43 -15.62 30.21
N ILE A 508 -1.67 -16.09 30.13
CA ILE A 508 -2.56 -16.27 31.28
C ILE A 508 -1.94 -17.20 32.33
N ARG A 509 -1.27 -18.29 31.92
CA ARG A 509 -0.59 -19.23 32.85
C ARG A 509 0.48 -18.57 33.72
N HIS A 510 1.15 -17.52 33.24
CA HIS A 510 2.25 -16.84 33.95
C HIS A 510 1.84 -15.48 34.55
N GLN A 511 0.55 -15.13 34.51
CA GLN A 511 0.01 -13.94 35.16
C GLN A 511 -0.30 -14.24 36.64
N ARG A 512 -0.12 -13.26 37.54
CA ARG A 512 -0.51 -13.43 38.95
C ARG A 512 -2.05 -13.46 39.05
N ARG A 513 -2.62 -14.32 39.90
CA ARG A 513 -4.09 -14.44 40.02
C ARG A 513 -4.74 -13.10 40.42
N ASN A 514 -4.12 -12.37 41.34
CA ASN A 514 -4.56 -11.05 41.83
C ASN A 514 -4.00 -9.88 40.96
N GLU A 515 -4.02 -10.02 39.62
CA GLU A 515 -3.57 -9.02 38.66
C GLU A 515 -4.66 -8.83 37.58
N GLU A 516 -4.86 -7.59 37.10
CA GLU A 516 -5.91 -7.26 36.13
C GLU A 516 -5.79 -8.08 34.83
N LEU A 517 -6.90 -8.65 34.36
CA LEU A 517 -6.90 -9.43 33.13
C LEU A 517 -7.09 -8.50 31.92
N ARG A 518 -5.98 -8.23 31.23
CA ARG A 518 -5.95 -7.34 30.06
C ARG A 518 -6.33 -8.10 28.78
N LEU A 519 -7.60 -8.05 28.40
CA LEU A 519 -8.15 -8.70 27.21
C LEU A 519 -8.26 -7.74 26.04
N MET A 520 -8.05 -8.23 24.81
CA MET A 520 -8.44 -7.52 23.59
C MET A 520 -9.50 -8.31 22.83
N ALA A 521 -10.56 -7.63 22.40
CA ALA A 521 -11.62 -8.19 21.57
C ALA A 521 -11.60 -7.50 20.20
N CYS A 522 -11.14 -8.23 19.17
CA CYS A 522 -11.19 -7.77 17.78
C CYS A 522 -12.60 -8.00 17.19
N VAL A 523 -13.20 -7.01 16.54
CA VAL A 523 -14.57 -7.11 15.99
C VAL A 523 -14.58 -6.68 14.52
N HIS A 524 -15.23 -7.45 13.65
CA HIS A 524 -15.41 -7.12 12.22
C HIS A 524 -16.84 -6.67 11.85
N GLY A 525 -17.83 -7.03 12.67
CA GLY A 525 -19.23 -6.69 12.45
C GLY A 525 -20.06 -6.92 13.72
N SER A 526 -21.35 -6.59 13.67
CA SER A 526 -22.31 -6.76 14.78
C SER A 526 -22.38 -8.17 15.33
N ASP A 527 -22.25 -9.15 14.44
CA ASP A 527 -22.68 -10.53 14.69
C ASP A 527 -21.72 -11.23 15.67
N ASN A 528 -20.44 -10.86 15.59
CA ASN A 528 -19.36 -11.38 16.43
C ASN A 528 -19.41 -10.84 17.88
N VAL A 529 -20.22 -9.80 18.16
CA VAL A 529 -20.30 -9.18 19.50
C VAL A 529 -20.88 -10.14 20.53
N ARG A 530 -21.82 -11.02 20.12
CA ARG A 530 -22.53 -11.92 21.03
C ARG A 530 -21.59 -12.92 21.70
N GLY A 531 -20.97 -13.83 20.94
CA GLY A 531 -20.06 -14.82 21.51
C GLY A 531 -18.89 -14.21 22.30
N MET A 532 -18.45 -12.99 21.94
CA MET A 532 -17.44 -12.27 22.73
C MET A 532 -17.97 -11.82 24.09
N VAL A 533 -19.19 -11.30 24.15
CA VAL A 533 -19.88 -10.96 25.41
C VAL A 533 -20.11 -12.22 26.27
N ASP A 534 -20.54 -13.33 25.66
CA ASP A 534 -20.75 -14.61 26.36
C ASP A 534 -19.45 -15.14 27.02
N VAL A 535 -18.31 -15.08 26.31
CA VAL A 535 -16.97 -15.44 26.86
C VAL A 535 -16.51 -14.48 27.97
N LEU A 536 -16.87 -13.20 27.90
CA LEU A 536 -16.54 -12.21 28.94
C LEU A 536 -17.35 -12.45 30.22
N HIS A 537 -18.64 -12.80 30.12
CA HIS A 537 -19.45 -13.21 31.26
C HIS A 537 -18.89 -14.47 31.96
N ALA A 538 -18.33 -15.41 31.21
CA ALA A 538 -17.66 -16.58 31.79
C ALA A 538 -16.32 -16.25 32.50
N SER A 539 -15.68 -15.11 32.19
CA SER A 539 -14.30 -14.79 32.60
C SER A 539 -14.10 -14.31 34.05
N ASN A 540 -15.16 -14.25 34.86
CA ASN A 540 -15.16 -13.92 36.29
C ASN A 540 -14.45 -12.59 36.69
N PRO A 541 -15.03 -11.41 36.42
CA PRO A 541 -14.48 -10.15 36.91
C PRO A 541 -14.65 -10.01 38.44
N THR A 542 -13.54 -9.94 39.18
CA THR A 542 -13.52 -9.75 40.64
C THR A 542 -12.78 -8.48 41.06
N LYS A 543 -12.98 -8.00 42.29
CA LYS A 543 -12.30 -6.78 42.80
C LYS A 543 -10.78 -6.92 42.82
N ASP A 544 -10.28 -8.10 43.15
CA ASP A 544 -8.85 -8.41 43.23
C ASP A 544 -8.23 -8.75 41.86
N SER A 545 -9.07 -8.95 40.84
CA SER A 545 -8.63 -9.30 39.49
C SER A 545 -9.58 -8.73 38.40
N PRO A 546 -9.72 -7.40 38.30
CA PRO A 546 -10.66 -6.76 37.37
C PRO A 546 -10.27 -7.03 35.91
N ILE A 547 -11.25 -6.95 35.00
CA ILE A 547 -11.04 -7.17 33.56
C ILE A 547 -10.88 -5.83 32.85
N ASN A 548 -9.78 -5.66 32.13
CA ASN A 548 -9.48 -4.48 31.33
C ASN A 548 -9.62 -4.85 29.85
N LEU A 549 -10.75 -4.45 29.23
CA LEU A 549 -11.19 -4.91 27.93
C LEU A 549 -10.95 -3.85 26.84
N ILE A 550 -10.10 -4.19 25.88
CA ILE A 550 -9.80 -3.34 24.72
C ILE A 550 -10.60 -3.85 23.51
N VAL A 551 -11.69 -3.17 23.19
CA VAL A 551 -12.55 -3.51 22.04
C VAL A 551 -12.01 -2.80 20.80
N MET A 552 -11.54 -3.54 19.80
CA MET A 552 -11.00 -2.97 18.57
C MET A 552 -11.84 -3.35 17.35
N HIS A 553 -12.61 -2.40 16.83
CA HIS A 553 -13.40 -2.57 15.61
C HIS A 553 -12.51 -2.38 14.37
N LEU A 554 -12.30 -3.47 13.63
CA LEU A 554 -11.42 -3.60 12.47
C LEU A 554 -12.18 -3.35 11.17
N ILE A 555 -11.88 -2.24 10.50
CA ILE A 555 -12.53 -1.80 9.26
C ILE A 555 -11.51 -1.74 8.12
N ARG A 556 -11.90 -2.23 6.94
CA ARG A 556 -11.10 -2.12 5.70
C ARG A 556 -10.96 -0.67 5.26
N LEU A 557 -9.73 -0.20 5.15
CA LEU A 557 -9.39 1.09 4.54
C LEU A 557 -9.55 1.02 3.02
N MET A 558 -10.22 2.01 2.45
CA MET A 558 -10.39 2.20 1.01
C MET A 558 -9.94 3.63 0.66
N GLY A 559 -9.03 3.78 -0.31
CA GLY A 559 -8.54 5.08 -0.81
C GLY A 559 -7.82 6.01 0.17
N ARG A 560 -7.24 5.48 1.24
CA ARG A 560 -6.18 6.17 2.00
C ARG A 560 -4.93 5.29 2.01
N SER A 561 -3.76 5.89 2.06
CA SER A 561 -2.51 5.15 2.30
C SER A 561 -2.27 4.87 3.79
N SER A 562 -2.71 5.77 4.67
CA SER A 562 -2.48 5.74 6.12
C SER A 562 -3.51 4.94 6.92
N SER A 563 -3.07 3.99 7.75
CA SER A 563 -3.93 3.38 8.76
C SER A 563 -4.32 4.38 9.85
N LEU A 564 -5.60 4.39 10.21
CA LEU A 564 -6.19 5.32 11.16
C LEU A 564 -6.66 4.56 12.41
N LEU A 565 -5.90 4.69 13.50
CA LEU A 565 -6.27 4.24 14.83
C LEU A 565 -6.93 5.40 15.60
N VAL A 566 -8.24 5.32 15.80
CA VAL A 566 -9.03 6.33 16.52
C VAL A 566 -9.50 5.76 17.86
N PRO A 567 -9.09 6.32 19.01
CA PRO A 567 -9.74 6.02 20.28
C PRO A 567 -11.18 6.57 20.24
N HIS A 568 -12.16 5.74 20.56
CA HIS A 568 -13.56 6.16 20.52
C HIS A 568 -13.89 6.99 21.76
N GLN A 569 -13.76 8.31 21.63
CA GLN A 569 -14.31 9.25 22.60
C GLN A 569 -15.85 9.18 22.57
N PRO A 570 -16.52 8.94 23.71
CA PRO A 570 -17.97 8.90 23.75
C PRO A 570 -18.54 10.30 23.47
N ARG A 571 -19.38 10.42 22.45
CA ARG A 571 -20.15 11.64 22.21
C ARG A 571 -21.24 11.78 23.27
N GLU A 572 -21.36 12.96 23.86
CA GLU A 572 -22.39 13.29 24.86
C GLU A 572 -23.83 13.25 24.31
N LYS A 573 -23.99 13.27 22.98
CA LYS A 573 -25.28 13.20 22.29
C LYS A 573 -25.25 12.05 21.28
N SER A 574 -26.24 11.17 21.39
CA SER A 574 -26.44 10.06 20.47
C SER A 574 -26.82 10.56 19.07
N SER A 575 -26.26 9.94 18.04
CA SER A 575 -26.74 10.11 16.67
C SER A 575 -28.15 9.55 16.53
N TYR A 576 -29.03 10.24 15.79
CA TYR A 576 -30.36 9.73 15.44
C TYR A 576 -30.28 8.45 14.58
N TYR A 577 -29.17 8.27 13.85
CA TYR A 577 -28.81 7.04 13.16
C TYR A 577 -27.41 6.59 13.65
N PRO A 578 -27.30 5.63 14.59
CA PRO A 578 -26.01 5.17 15.09
C PRO A 578 -25.30 4.29 14.06
N THR A 579 -24.03 4.59 13.79
CA THR A 579 -23.16 3.81 12.90
C THR A 579 -22.94 2.40 13.45
N GLN A 580 -22.55 1.44 12.60
CA GLN A 580 -22.22 0.07 13.04
C GLN A 580 -21.17 0.05 14.17
N SER A 581 -20.16 0.94 14.11
CA SER A 581 -19.15 1.07 15.17
C SER A 581 -19.77 1.52 16.50
N GLU A 582 -20.66 2.51 16.48
CA GLU A 582 -21.35 2.98 17.69
C GLU A 582 -22.30 1.91 18.26
N LYS A 583 -22.98 1.12 17.40
CA LYS A 583 -23.79 -0.03 17.85
C LYS A 583 -22.94 -1.07 18.60
N ILE A 584 -21.76 -1.40 18.07
CA ILE A 584 -20.80 -2.33 18.69
C ILE A 584 -20.28 -1.77 20.02
N PHE A 585 -19.77 -0.54 20.04
CA PHE A 585 -19.22 0.07 21.26
C PHE A 585 -20.28 0.28 22.35
N ASN A 586 -21.52 0.60 21.99
CA ASN A 586 -22.63 0.71 22.95
C ASN A 586 -23.03 -0.64 23.56
N ALA A 587 -22.77 -1.77 22.90
CA ALA A 587 -23.01 -3.09 23.48
C ALA A 587 -21.99 -3.38 24.60
N PHE A 588 -20.70 -3.24 24.33
CA PHE A 588 -19.66 -3.44 25.36
C PHE A 588 -19.74 -2.40 26.50
N LYS A 589 -20.16 -1.16 26.21
CA LYS A 589 -20.39 -0.15 27.27
C LYS A 589 -21.56 -0.49 28.21
N LYS A 590 -22.57 -1.25 27.76
CA LYS A 590 -23.59 -1.79 28.67
C LYS A 590 -23.03 -2.85 29.62
N LEU A 591 -22.06 -3.64 29.17
CA LEU A 591 -21.37 -4.62 30.01
C LEU A 591 -20.49 -3.95 31.09
N GLU A 592 -19.82 -2.84 30.75
CA GLU A 592 -19.13 -1.97 31.72
C GLU A 592 -20.09 -1.45 32.81
N GLN A 593 -21.28 -0.98 32.40
CA GLN A 593 -22.32 -0.50 33.32
C GLN A 593 -22.91 -1.62 34.21
N HIS A 594 -23.10 -2.82 33.67
CA HIS A 594 -23.61 -3.98 34.42
C HIS A 594 -22.65 -4.44 35.53
N TYR A 595 -21.34 -4.39 35.26
CA TYR A 595 -20.31 -4.86 36.20
C TYR A 595 -19.74 -3.81 37.15
N ASN A 596 -20.32 -2.60 37.24
CA ASN A 596 -19.99 -1.58 38.26
C ASN A 596 -18.48 -1.41 38.52
N ASN A 597 -17.72 -1.06 37.48
CA ASN A 597 -16.26 -0.85 37.47
C ASN A 597 -15.38 -2.11 37.70
N LEU A 598 -15.94 -3.32 37.78
CA LEU A 598 -15.15 -4.57 37.76
C LEU A 598 -14.66 -4.95 36.35
N VAL A 599 -15.30 -4.37 35.32
CA VAL A 599 -14.85 -4.41 33.93
C VAL A 599 -14.68 -2.96 33.43
N MET A 600 -13.50 -2.63 32.92
CA MET A 600 -13.21 -1.34 32.27
C MET A 600 -13.14 -1.54 30.76
N VAL A 601 -13.77 -0.68 29.95
CA VAL A 601 -13.86 -0.83 28.50
C VAL A 601 -13.16 0.31 27.75
N HIS A 602 -12.31 -0.07 26.80
CA HIS A 602 -11.54 0.85 25.96
C HIS A 602 -11.79 0.55 24.48
N CYS A 603 -12.66 1.35 23.86
CA CYS A 603 -13.06 1.19 22.47
C CYS A 603 -12.11 1.91 21.49
N PHE A 604 -11.63 1.19 20.48
CA PHE A 604 -10.80 1.70 19.40
C PHE A 604 -11.39 1.34 18.03
N LYS A 605 -11.31 2.26 17.08
CA LYS A 605 -11.65 2.04 15.67
C LYS A 605 -10.33 1.98 14.88
N ALA A 606 -10.01 0.81 14.34
CA ALA A 606 -8.83 0.59 13.51
C ALA A 606 -9.27 0.50 12.04
N ILE A 607 -8.85 1.47 11.23
CA ILE A 607 -9.17 1.52 9.80
C ILE A 607 -7.87 1.34 9.01
N SER A 608 -7.66 0.18 8.39
CA SER A 608 -6.39 -0.13 7.72
C SER A 608 -6.53 -1.08 6.52
N PRO A 609 -5.52 -1.11 5.60
CA PRO A 609 -5.49 -2.09 4.52
C PRO A 609 -5.38 -3.51 5.06
N ASN A 610 -6.09 -4.45 4.45
CA ASN A 610 -6.16 -5.87 4.83
C ASN A 610 -4.78 -6.50 5.14
N ALA A 611 -3.77 -6.20 4.31
CA ALA A 611 -2.40 -6.72 4.46
C ALA A 611 -1.69 -6.23 5.74
N SER A 612 -2.21 -5.20 6.41
CA SER A 612 -1.60 -4.52 7.55
C SER A 612 -2.46 -4.47 8.82
N MET A 613 -3.73 -4.90 8.78
CA MET A 613 -4.64 -4.89 9.95
C MET A 613 -4.04 -5.57 11.20
N HIS A 614 -3.30 -6.66 11.00
CA HIS A 614 -2.60 -7.37 12.08
C HIS A 614 -1.55 -6.51 12.79
N ASN A 615 -0.94 -5.52 12.13
CA ASN A 615 0.04 -4.61 12.73
C ASN A 615 -0.63 -3.66 13.72
N ASP A 616 -1.86 -3.22 13.45
CA ASP A 616 -2.64 -2.39 14.36
C ASP A 616 -3.00 -3.19 15.61
N VAL A 617 -3.57 -4.40 15.43
CA VAL A 617 -3.88 -5.37 16.51
C VAL A 617 -2.67 -5.56 17.42
N CYS A 618 -1.54 -5.97 16.84
CA CYS A 618 -0.33 -6.26 17.60
C CYS A 618 0.29 -5.00 18.25
N SER A 619 0.10 -3.81 17.69
CA SER A 619 0.61 -2.56 18.28
C SER A 619 -0.17 -2.12 19.52
N ILE A 620 -1.50 -2.14 19.48
CA ILE A 620 -2.33 -1.79 20.64
C ILE A 620 -2.19 -2.87 21.73
N ALA A 621 -2.07 -4.15 21.35
CA ALA A 621 -1.75 -5.25 22.25
C ALA A 621 -0.39 -5.06 22.95
N LEU A 622 0.63 -4.60 22.20
CA LEU A 622 1.96 -4.33 22.76
C LEU A 622 1.91 -3.15 23.74
N GLU A 623 1.30 -2.04 23.34
CA GLU A 623 1.18 -0.78 24.10
C GLU A 623 0.39 -0.97 25.40
N LYS A 624 -0.84 -1.51 25.31
CA LYS A 624 -1.72 -1.71 26.47
C LYS A 624 -1.34 -2.92 27.32
N ARG A 625 -0.37 -3.73 26.88
CA ARG A 625 0.12 -4.94 27.56
C ARG A 625 -0.97 -6.00 27.75
N THR A 626 -1.66 -6.37 26.68
CA THR A 626 -2.68 -7.43 26.74
C THR A 626 -2.06 -8.79 27.05
N SER A 627 -2.81 -9.62 27.78
CA SER A 627 -2.47 -11.01 28.11
C SER A 627 -3.08 -12.01 27.11
N LEU A 628 -4.26 -11.67 26.55
CA LEU A 628 -4.94 -12.46 25.52
C LEU A 628 -5.59 -11.54 24.47
N ILE A 629 -5.46 -11.90 23.20
CA ILE A 629 -6.22 -11.32 22.08
C ILE A 629 -7.26 -12.35 21.64
N ILE A 630 -8.54 -11.98 21.59
CA ILE A 630 -9.64 -12.80 21.06
C ILE A 630 -10.05 -12.26 19.69
N ILE A 631 -10.05 -13.12 18.67
CA ILE A 631 -10.36 -12.77 17.28
C ILE A 631 -11.49 -13.69 16.76
N PRO A 632 -12.52 -13.18 16.07
CA PRO A 632 -13.60 -14.00 15.54
C PRO A 632 -13.20 -14.77 14.26
N PHE A 633 -13.76 -15.98 14.12
CA PHE A 633 -13.71 -16.79 12.91
C PHE A 633 -15.02 -16.69 12.12
N GLN A 634 -14.96 -16.34 10.83
CA GLN A 634 -16.15 -16.00 10.05
C GLN A 634 -16.50 -17.07 9.00
N LYS A 635 -17.28 -18.08 9.42
CA LYS A 635 -17.69 -19.24 8.60
C LYS A 635 -18.87 -18.92 7.66
N HIS A 636 -18.63 -18.19 6.58
CA HIS A 636 -19.62 -18.04 5.50
C HIS A 636 -19.65 -19.30 4.60
N CYS A 637 -20.43 -20.29 5.02
CA CYS A 637 -20.76 -21.50 4.25
C CYS A 637 -22.28 -21.67 4.12
N SER A 638 -22.93 -20.69 3.49
CA SER A 638 -24.36 -20.72 3.14
C SER A 638 -24.54 -20.97 1.64
N GLN A 639 -25.44 -21.87 1.27
CA GLN A 639 -25.72 -22.19 -0.13
C GLN A 639 -26.34 -20.98 -0.85
N GLY A 640 -25.67 -20.47 -1.89
CA GLY A 640 -26.25 -19.54 -2.87
C GLY A 640 -26.01 -18.03 -2.66
N ALA A 641 -25.39 -17.59 -1.57
CA ALA A 641 -25.05 -16.18 -1.36
C ALA A 641 -23.69 -15.80 -1.98
N LYS A 642 -23.56 -14.58 -2.52
CA LYS A 642 -22.31 -14.08 -3.13
C LYS A 642 -21.14 -14.16 -2.13
N LEU A 643 -20.04 -14.80 -2.53
CA LEU A 643 -18.83 -14.91 -1.71
C LEU A 643 -18.09 -13.56 -1.63
N GLU A 644 -18.13 -12.92 -0.47
CA GLU A 644 -17.04 -12.05 -0.01
C GLU A 644 -15.81 -12.92 0.36
N PRO A 645 -14.56 -12.47 0.10
CA PRO A 645 -13.39 -13.33 0.16
C PRO A 645 -12.90 -13.62 1.58
N SER A 646 -13.33 -14.76 2.14
CA SER A 646 -12.89 -15.31 3.45
C SER A 646 -11.36 -15.37 3.63
N PHE A 647 -10.62 -15.52 2.52
CA PHE A 647 -9.15 -15.45 2.46
C PHE A 647 -8.56 -14.20 3.14
N VAL A 648 -9.26 -13.06 3.11
CA VAL A 648 -8.83 -11.80 3.74
C VAL A 648 -8.66 -11.96 5.26
N TYR A 649 -9.70 -12.46 5.93
CA TYR A 649 -9.71 -12.63 7.38
C TYR A 649 -8.84 -13.82 7.81
N ARG A 650 -8.81 -14.91 7.03
CA ARG A 650 -7.88 -16.03 7.25
C ARG A 650 -6.41 -15.59 7.24
N ASN A 651 -6.04 -14.70 6.31
CA ASN A 651 -4.70 -14.13 6.26
C ASN A 651 -4.44 -13.16 7.44
N LEU A 652 -5.43 -12.40 7.90
CA LEU A 652 -5.32 -11.56 9.10
C LEU A 652 -5.04 -12.42 10.34
N ASN A 653 -5.89 -13.41 10.60
CA ASN A 653 -5.83 -14.27 11.77
C ASN A 653 -4.50 -15.04 11.83
N ARG A 654 -4.05 -15.61 10.70
CA ARG A 654 -2.70 -16.18 10.57
C ARG A 654 -1.60 -15.19 10.93
N ASN A 655 -1.65 -13.97 10.37
CA ASN A 655 -0.62 -12.96 10.66
C ASN A 655 -0.61 -12.51 12.12
N VAL A 656 -1.74 -12.52 12.84
CA VAL A 656 -1.75 -12.24 14.29
C VAL A 656 -1.17 -13.43 15.07
N PHE A 657 -1.57 -14.67 14.79
CA PHE A 657 -0.98 -15.86 15.42
C PHE A 657 0.55 -15.95 15.28
N ASP A 658 1.10 -15.49 14.16
CA ASP A 658 2.53 -15.54 13.84
C ASP A 658 3.35 -14.37 14.44
N LYS A 659 2.69 -13.29 14.91
CA LYS A 659 3.34 -12.00 15.29
C LYS A 659 2.89 -11.40 16.63
N ALA A 660 1.88 -11.94 17.31
CA ALA A 660 1.31 -11.34 18.51
C ALA A 660 2.32 -11.23 19.69
N PRO A 661 2.23 -10.17 20.51
CA PRO A 661 3.09 -9.95 21.68
C PRO A 661 2.63 -10.73 22.94
N CYS A 662 1.62 -11.59 22.82
CA CYS A 662 0.92 -12.29 23.89
C CYS A 662 0.15 -13.50 23.31
N SER A 663 -0.59 -14.23 24.16
CA SER A 663 -1.44 -15.33 23.71
C SER A 663 -2.59 -14.85 22.83
N VAL A 664 -3.05 -15.70 21.91
CA VAL A 664 -4.11 -15.41 20.93
C VAL A 664 -5.13 -16.53 20.97
N ALA A 665 -6.41 -16.19 21.09
CA ALA A 665 -7.51 -17.13 20.91
C ALA A 665 -8.37 -16.73 19.71
N VAL A 666 -8.89 -17.72 18.98
CA VAL A 666 -9.86 -17.52 17.91
C VAL A 666 -11.20 -18.14 18.32
N LEU A 667 -12.27 -17.34 18.20
CA LEU A 667 -13.62 -17.66 18.63
C LEU A 667 -14.51 -17.97 17.42
N VAL A 668 -15.08 -19.17 17.38
CA VAL A 668 -16.11 -19.59 16.43
C VAL A 668 -17.48 -19.52 17.12
N ASP A 669 -18.31 -18.54 16.75
CA ASP A 669 -19.69 -18.42 17.26
C ASP A 669 -20.65 -19.25 16.38
N HIS A 670 -21.03 -20.42 16.88
CA HIS A 670 -22.06 -21.27 16.24
C HIS A 670 -23.48 -20.82 16.64
N LEU A 671 -23.64 -20.10 17.75
CA LEU A 671 -24.91 -19.79 18.37
C LEU A 671 -25.66 -18.68 17.63
N GLY A 672 -24.94 -17.75 16.99
CA GLY A 672 -25.47 -16.70 16.14
C GLY A 672 -26.14 -17.20 14.86
N LEU A 673 -25.65 -18.28 14.23
CA LEU A 673 -26.09 -18.69 12.89
C LEU A 673 -27.50 -19.29 12.81
N GLN A 674 -28.01 -19.91 13.89
CA GLN A 674 -29.29 -20.66 13.86
C GLN A 674 -30.45 -19.99 14.63
N ASN A 675 -30.20 -18.99 15.49
CA ASN A 675 -31.14 -18.60 16.55
C ASN A 675 -31.96 -17.31 16.32
N ASN A 676 -32.54 -17.11 15.14
CA ASN A 676 -33.63 -16.14 14.93
C ASN A 676 -34.89 -16.43 15.77
N LYS A 677 -34.97 -17.58 16.46
CA LYS A 677 -36.07 -17.98 17.36
C LYS A 677 -35.71 -17.99 18.86
N ARG A 678 -34.46 -17.68 19.23
CA ARG A 678 -33.98 -17.51 20.62
C ARG A 678 -32.96 -16.39 20.72
N ALA A 679 -33.41 -15.17 20.41
CA ALA A 679 -32.68 -13.96 20.74
C ALA A 679 -32.77 -13.70 22.26
N ARG A 680 -31.94 -14.41 23.05
CA ARG A 680 -31.59 -13.95 24.41
C ARG A 680 -31.09 -12.51 24.28
N SER A 681 -31.46 -11.64 25.20
CA SER A 681 -30.90 -10.28 25.22
C SER A 681 -29.40 -10.32 25.57
N LEU A 682 -28.63 -9.31 25.16
CA LEU A 682 -27.21 -9.14 25.55
C LEU A 682 -26.99 -8.88 27.07
N ILE A 683 -28.02 -9.04 27.89
CA ILE A 683 -28.05 -8.82 29.35
C ILE A 683 -28.60 -10.07 30.07
N GLU A 684 -29.18 -11.04 29.35
CA GLU A 684 -29.72 -12.29 29.92
C GLU A 684 -28.59 -13.32 30.14
N GLU A 685 -27.88 -13.17 31.26
CA GLU A 685 -26.94 -14.18 31.75
C GLU A 685 -27.64 -15.55 31.87
N PRO A 686 -27.13 -16.64 31.27
CA PRO A 686 -27.62 -17.98 31.55
C PRO A 686 -27.33 -18.33 33.02
N ASN A 687 -28.26 -19.04 33.67
CA ASN A 687 -28.11 -19.44 35.07
C ASN A 687 -26.89 -20.33 35.32
N ILE A 688 -26.48 -21.13 34.33
CA ILE A 688 -25.32 -22.02 34.37
C ILE A 688 -24.63 -22.01 33.00
N TYR A 689 -23.38 -21.55 32.96
CA TYR A 689 -22.47 -21.73 31.82
C TYR A 689 -21.80 -23.11 31.93
N ARG A 690 -21.77 -23.86 30.83
CA ARG A 690 -21.10 -25.17 30.77
C ARG A 690 -19.92 -25.12 29.80
N VAL A 691 -18.71 -25.21 30.35
CA VAL A 691 -17.43 -25.06 29.65
C VAL A 691 -16.70 -26.40 29.63
N THR A 692 -16.11 -26.76 28.48
CA THR A 692 -15.30 -27.98 28.33
C THR A 692 -13.93 -27.67 27.77
N VAL A 693 -12.89 -28.24 28.38
CA VAL A 693 -11.51 -28.19 27.87
C VAL A 693 -11.12 -29.57 27.36
N LEU A 694 -10.65 -29.64 26.12
CA LEU A 694 -10.00 -30.84 25.57
C LEU A 694 -8.49 -30.69 25.74
N PHE A 695 -7.84 -31.64 26.41
CA PHE A 695 -6.42 -31.57 26.75
C PHE A 695 -5.65 -32.79 26.22
N PHE A 696 -4.72 -32.55 25.29
CA PHE A 696 -3.82 -33.53 24.69
C PHE A 696 -2.37 -33.38 25.20
N GLY A 697 -2.01 -32.16 25.62
CA GLY A 697 -0.69 -31.80 26.15
C GLY A 697 0.13 -30.99 25.14
N GLY A 698 0.80 -29.95 25.64
CA GLY A 698 1.43 -28.92 24.80
C GLY A 698 1.30 -27.51 25.37
N HIS A 699 1.97 -26.53 24.76
CA HIS A 699 1.93 -25.13 25.23
C HIS A 699 0.53 -24.50 25.12
N ASP A 700 -0.20 -24.82 24.07
CA ASP A 700 -1.53 -24.26 23.81
C ASP A 700 -2.61 -24.83 24.74
N ASP A 701 -2.62 -26.14 24.97
CA ASP A 701 -3.56 -26.79 25.90
C ASP A 701 -3.34 -26.34 27.36
N ARG A 702 -2.07 -26.15 27.76
CA ARG A 702 -1.70 -25.57 29.08
C ARG A 702 -2.23 -24.14 29.25
N GLU A 703 -2.23 -23.33 28.19
CA GLU A 703 -2.76 -21.97 28.21
C GLU A 703 -4.31 -21.95 28.22
N ALA A 704 -4.95 -22.82 27.44
CA ALA A 704 -6.40 -22.98 27.43
C ALA A 704 -6.93 -23.41 28.80
N LEU A 705 -6.27 -24.41 29.43
CA LEU A 705 -6.63 -24.87 30.76
C LEU A 705 -6.46 -23.78 31.83
N ALA A 706 -5.38 -22.99 31.78
CA ALA A 706 -5.17 -21.88 32.72
C ALA A 706 -6.28 -20.82 32.64
N TYR A 707 -6.78 -20.51 31.43
CA TYR A 707 -7.92 -19.59 31.28
C TYR A 707 -9.24 -20.20 31.78
N ALA A 708 -9.50 -21.48 31.48
CA ALA A 708 -10.69 -22.18 31.97
C ALA A 708 -10.71 -22.32 33.50
N MET A 709 -9.55 -22.55 34.13
CA MET A 709 -9.42 -22.58 35.59
C MET A 709 -9.87 -21.24 36.22
N ARG A 710 -9.54 -20.10 35.60
CA ARG A 710 -10.05 -18.79 36.03
C ARG A 710 -11.57 -18.66 35.83
N MET A 711 -12.13 -19.19 34.75
CA MET A 711 -13.60 -19.24 34.57
C MET A 711 -14.28 -20.04 35.69
N SER A 712 -13.65 -21.12 36.19
CA SER A 712 -14.19 -21.96 37.29
C SER A 712 -14.29 -21.24 38.66
N GLU A 713 -13.79 -20.01 38.77
CA GLU A 713 -13.98 -19.16 39.95
C GLU A 713 -15.36 -18.46 39.91
N ASN A 714 -16.00 -18.35 38.75
CA ASN A 714 -17.39 -17.88 38.63
C ASN A 714 -18.35 -18.94 39.22
N PRO A 715 -19.25 -18.60 40.16
CA PRO A 715 -20.20 -19.56 40.72
C PRO A 715 -21.16 -20.17 39.69
N LYS A 716 -21.37 -19.51 38.54
CA LYS A 716 -22.25 -19.98 37.45
C LYS A 716 -21.55 -20.90 36.44
N VAL A 717 -20.23 -21.10 36.51
CA VAL A 717 -19.48 -21.93 35.55
C VAL A 717 -19.34 -23.36 36.09
N ILE A 718 -19.76 -24.33 35.29
CA ILE A 718 -19.40 -25.75 35.43
C ILE A 718 -18.32 -26.06 34.39
N LEU A 719 -17.19 -26.60 34.83
CA LEU A 719 -16.03 -26.89 34.01
C LEU A 719 -15.81 -28.41 33.89
N THR A 720 -15.78 -28.94 32.67
CA THR A 720 -15.35 -30.31 32.38
C THR A 720 -13.97 -30.31 31.74
N LEU A 721 -12.99 -30.99 32.34
CA LEU A 721 -11.69 -31.25 31.70
C LEU A 721 -11.69 -32.69 31.17
N ILE A 722 -11.61 -32.84 29.86
CA ILE A 722 -11.45 -34.13 29.18
C ILE A 722 -9.98 -34.25 28.78
N ARG A 723 -9.23 -35.05 29.54
CA ARG A 723 -7.84 -35.41 29.23
C ARG A 723 -7.84 -36.61 28.28
N LEU A 724 -7.20 -36.44 27.13
CA LEU A 724 -7.18 -37.44 26.07
C LEU A 724 -5.82 -38.14 26.04
N ILE A 725 -5.84 -39.41 26.42
CA ILE A 725 -4.65 -40.26 26.53
C ILE A 725 -4.48 -40.99 25.21
N GLY A 726 -3.56 -40.49 24.38
CA GLY A 726 -3.07 -41.16 23.18
C GLY A 726 -1.76 -41.88 23.46
N SER A 727 -1.60 -43.07 22.89
CA SER A 727 -0.33 -43.80 22.86
C SER A 727 0.67 -43.09 21.93
N CYS A 728 1.46 -42.15 22.48
CA CYS A 728 2.61 -41.60 21.76
C CYS A 728 3.70 -42.66 21.65
N SER A 729 4.33 -42.77 20.48
CA SER A 729 5.54 -43.58 20.29
C SER A 729 6.70 -43.03 21.11
N GLU A 730 7.38 -43.90 21.86
CA GLU A 730 8.60 -43.56 22.61
C GLU A 730 9.81 -43.43 21.67
N ASP A 731 9.87 -42.35 20.87
CA ASP A 731 11.07 -42.01 20.10
C ASP A 731 11.08 -40.52 19.66
N ILE A 732 11.91 -39.70 20.32
CA ILE A 732 12.67 -38.52 19.85
C ILE A 732 13.20 -37.72 21.06
N VAL A 733 14.42 -37.17 20.91
CA VAL A 733 15.28 -36.69 22.00
C VAL A 733 14.85 -35.33 22.59
N GLY A 734 15.08 -35.15 23.91
CA GLY A 734 15.32 -33.83 24.51
C GLY A 734 14.15 -33.25 25.31
N ASN A 735 13.48 -32.24 24.75
CA ASN A 735 12.64 -31.31 25.52
C ASN A 735 11.29 -31.91 26.01
N TRP A 736 11.04 -33.20 25.76
CA TRP A 736 9.77 -33.86 26.06
C TRP A 736 9.52 -34.05 27.55
N GLU A 737 10.55 -34.36 28.35
CA GLU A 737 10.38 -34.58 29.79
C GLU A 737 9.96 -33.31 30.52
N GLN A 738 10.65 -32.19 30.27
CA GLN A 738 10.30 -30.89 30.84
C GLN A 738 8.89 -30.45 30.42
N SER A 739 8.52 -30.68 29.16
CA SER A 739 7.16 -30.41 28.68
C SER A 739 6.12 -31.33 29.33
N ARG A 740 6.45 -32.60 29.64
CA ARG A 740 5.57 -33.56 30.33
C ARG A 740 5.43 -33.26 31.82
N LEU A 741 6.50 -32.80 32.48
CA LEU A 741 6.46 -32.28 33.85
C LEU A 741 5.52 -31.06 33.91
N LEU A 742 5.68 -30.08 33.03
CA LEU A 742 4.84 -28.88 32.99
C LEU A 742 3.37 -29.15 32.60
N ASP A 743 3.07 -30.23 31.87
CA ASP A 743 1.69 -30.73 31.69
C ASP A 743 1.17 -31.39 32.98
N GLY A 744 2.01 -32.16 33.68
CA GLY A 744 1.70 -32.79 34.97
C GLY A 744 1.42 -31.77 36.08
N ASP A 745 2.21 -30.70 36.16
CA ASP A 745 2.07 -29.62 37.15
C ASP A 745 0.67 -29.01 37.10
N ILE A 746 0.22 -28.55 35.92
CA ILE A 746 -1.09 -27.90 35.77
C ILE A 746 -2.26 -28.89 35.94
N LEU A 747 -2.07 -30.16 35.58
CA LEU A 747 -3.06 -31.21 35.88
C LEU A 747 -3.13 -31.49 37.39
N SER A 748 -2.02 -31.39 38.13
CA SER A 748 -2.02 -31.49 39.60
C SER A 748 -2.70 -30.28 40.25
N GLU A 749 -2.44 -29.06 39.75
CA GLU A 749 -3.09 -27.82 40.18
C GLU A 749 -4.61 -27.86 39.94
N PHE A 750 -5.03 -28.42 38.80
CA PHE A 750 -6.44 -28.66 38.49
C PHE A 750 -7.07 -29.69 39.44
N ARG A 751 -6.43 -30.84 39.65
CA ARG A 751 -6.91 -31.88 40.59
C ARG A 751 -7.02 -31.34 42.02
N LEU A 752 -6.05 -30.54 42.49
CA LEU A 752 -6.10 -29.87 43.79
C LEU A 752 -7.24 -28.85 43.90
N SER A 753 -7.53 -28.08 42.84
CA SER A 753 -8.68 -27.15 42.85
C SER A 753 -10.05 -27.84 42.73
N THR A 754 -10.08 -29.09 42.24
CA THR A 754 -11.28 -29.93 42.15
C THR A 754 -11.74 -30.41 43.53
N LEU A 755 -10.80 -30.76 44.44
CA LEU A 755 -11.09 -31.26 45.81
C LEU A 755 -11.95 -30.33 46.68
N HIS A 756 -12.06 -29.04 46.33
CA HIS A 756 -12.89 -28.06 47.03
C HIS A 756 -14.18 -27.68 46.29
N LYS A 757 -14.47 -28.31 45.13
CA LYS A 757 -15.52 -27.89 44.18
C LYS A 757 -16.14 -29.07 43.38
N GLU A 758 -16.26 -30.26 43.96
CA GLU A 758 -16.65 -31.49 43.24
C GLU A 758 -17.94 -31.35 42.41
N ASP A 759 -18.97 -30.65 42.90
CA ASP A 759 -20.23 -30.39 42.17
C ASP A 759 -20.09 -29.56 40.87
N ARG A 760 -18.95 -28.88 40.66
CA ARG A 760 -18.76 -27.88 39.59
C ARG A 760 -17.55 -28.13 38.69
N ILE A 761 -16.59 -28.95 39.12
CA ILE A 761 -15.39 -29.26 38.34
C ILE A 761 -15.34 -30.78 38.11
N CYS A 762 -15.56 -31.19 36.86
CA CYS A 762 -15.53 -32.58 36.45
C CYS A 762 -14.21 -32.90 35.73
N TYR A 763 -13.59 -34.01 36.11
CA TYR A 763 -12.37 -34.53 35.48
C TYR A 763 -12.66 -35.88 34.81
N GLN A 764 -12.31 -36.01 33.53
CA GLN A 764 -12.52 -37.22 32.75
C GLN A 764 -11.24 -37.57 32.00
N GLU A 765 -10.82 -38.84 32.06
CA GLU A 765 -9.73 -39.37 31.24
C GLU A 765 -10.33 -40.32 30.18
N MET A 766 -9.93 -40.15 28.92
CA MET A 766 -10.40 -40.97 27.80
C MET A 766 -9.20 -41.50 27.00
N GLU A 767 -9.12 -42.82 26.83
CA GLU A 767 -8.12 -43.46 25.97
C GLU A 767 -8.58 -43.45 24.51
N LEU A 768 -7.79 -42.84 23.61
CA LEU A 768 -8.11 -42.76 22.18
C LEU A 768 -7.61 -44.00 21.42
N LYS A 769 -8.46 -45.03 21.34
CA LYS A 769 -8.19 -46.26 20.59
C LYS A 769 -8.73 -46.17 19.15
N GLY A 770 -7.99 -45.46 18.30
CA GLY A 770 -8.25 -45.33 16.87
C GLY A 770 -9.42 -44.40 16.47
N THR A 771 -9.74 -44.37 15.18
CA THR A 771 -10.72 -43.44 14.57
C THR A 771 -12.15 -43.59 15.09
N MET A 772 -12.58 -44.80 15.45
CA MET A 772 -13.89 -45.01 16.10
C MET A 772 -14.01 -44.24 17.43
N SER A 773 -12.92 -44.11 18.18
CA SER A 773 -12.88 -43.38 19.45
C SER A 773 -13.11 -41.87 19.29
N TRP A 774 -12.77 -41.32 18.13
CA TRP A 774 -13.03 -39.91 17.79
C TRP A 774 -14.50 -39.68 17.42
N ALA A 775 -15.12 -40.61 16.68
CA ALA A 775 -16.55 -40.54 16.37
C ALA A 775 -17.41 -40.65 17.65
N THR A 776 -17.00 -41.44 18.64
CA THR A 776 -17.66 -41.49 19.96
C THR A 776 -17.42 -40.23 20.78
N LEU A 777 -16.23 -39.63 20.73
CA LEU A 777 -15.95 -38.36 21.42
C LEU A 777 -16.79 -37.20 20.86
N ILE A 778 -16.86 -37.07 19.53
CA ILE A 778 -17.68 -36.05 18.88
C ILE A 778 -19.16 -36.26 19.27
N LYS A 779 -19.67 -37.50 19.23
CA LYS A 779 -21.04 -37.81 19.69
C LYS A 779 -21.27 -37.50 21.17
N SER A 780 -20.31 -37.77 22.06
CA SER A 780 -20.45 -37.37 23.47
C SER A 780 -20.57 -35.86 23.61
N ILE A 781 -19.80 -35.10 22.83
CA ILE A 781 -19.82 -33.63 22.78
C ILE A 781 -21.14 -33.10 22.18
N GLU A 782 -21.69 -33.77 21.16
CA GLU A 782 -23.01 -33.46 20.58
C GLU A 782 -24.17 -33.72 21.56
N HIS A 783 -24.10 -34.78 22.36
CA HIS A 783 -25.12 -35.12 23.35
C HIS A 783 -25.04 -34.29 24.64
N SER A 784 -23.84 -33.84 25.03
CA SER A 784 -23.64 -32.92 26.14
C SER A 784 -23.96 -31.49 25.75
N ASN A 785 -24.95 -30.88 26.40
CA ASN A 785 -25.25 -29.44 26.24
C ASN A 785 -24.13 -28.59 26.88
N TYR A 786 -23.02 -28.39 26.17
CA TYR A 786 -21.98 -27.39 26.46
C TYR A 786 -22.29 -26.07 25.73
N GLU A 787 -21.95 -24.93 26.32
CA GLU A 787 -22.08 -23.61 25.69
C GLU A 787 -20.72 -23.10 25.16
N LEU A 788 -19.59 -23.52 25.74
CA LEU A 788 -18.23 -23.18 25.30
C LEU A 788 -17.31 -24.42 25.28
N ILE A 789 -16.58 -24.64 24.19
CA ILE A 789 -15.54 -25.66 24.06
C ILE A 789 -14.19 -24.97 23.84
N MET A 790 -13.19 -25.34 24.63
CA MET A 790 -11.84 -24.78 24.61
C MET A 790 -10.82 -25.86 24.22
N VAL A 791 -9.94 -25.53 23.26
CA VAL A 791 -8.95 -26.45 22.69
C VAL A 791 -7.68 -25.66 22.37
N GLY A 792 -6.49 -26.24 22.52
CA GLY A 792 -5.27 -25.66 21.95
C GLY A 792 -5.29 -25.63 20.42
N ARG A 793 -4.41 -24.84 19.80
CA ARG A 793 -4.18 -24.83 18.35
C ARG A 793 -3.11 -25.86 17.93
N ARG A 794 -2.12 -26.08 18.79
CA ARG A 794 -0.95 -26.95 18.60
C ARG A 794 -0.84 -27.96 19.75
N HIS A 795 -1.07 -29.22 19.43
CA HIS A 795 -0.90 -30.35 20.36
C HIS A 795 0.43 -31.06 20.09
N LYS A 796 0.89 -31.91 21.00
CA LYS A 796 2.01 -32.83 20.74
C LYS A 796 1.66 -33.78 19.60
N ASN A 797 2.61 -34.01 18.68
CA ASN A 797 2.43 -34.86 17.51
C ASN A 797 2.21 -36.33 17.90
N SER A 798 0.94 -36.73 18.04
CA SER A 798 0.55 -38.14 18.01
C SER A 798 0.24 -38.57 16.57
N GLN A 799 0.45 -39.84 16.26
CA GLN A 799 0.21 -40.40 14.93
C GLN A 799 -1.22 -40.16 14.43
N TYR A 800 -2.20 -40.21 15.34
CA TYR A 800 -3.61 -39.89 15.10
C TYR A 800 -3.86 -38.46 14.61
N LEU A 801 -3.07 -37.46 15.04
CA LEU A 801 -3.22 -36.08 14.56
C LEU A 801 -2.74 -35.90 13.12
N ILE A 802 -1.84 -36.76 12.65
CA ILE A 802 -1.40 -36.81 11.24
C ILE A 802 -2.50 -37.42 10.37
N GLU A 803 -3.18 -38.46 10.85
CA GLU A 803 -4.36 -39.05 10.19
C GLU A 803 -5.54 -38.05 10.14
N LEU A 804 -5.81 -37.33 11.24
CA LEU A 804 -6.83 -36.28 11.27
C LEU A 804 -6.50 -35.09 10.36
N ALA A 805 -5.22 -34.78 10.16
CA ALA A 805 -4.80 -33.78 9.18
C ALA A 805 -5.03 -34.21 7.71
N GLN A 806 -5.26 -35.50 7.44
CA GLN A 806 -5.67 -36.00 6.12
C GLN A 806 -7.19 -35.94 5.92
N TRP A 807 -7.99 -35.85 6.99
CA TRP A 807 -9.46 -35.75 6.92
C TRP A 807 -9.96 -34.33 6.59
N GLY A 808 -9.07 -33.34 6.48
CA GLY A 808 -9.42 -31.97 6.13
C GLY A 808 -8.57 -31.41 4.98
N ASP A 809 -9.18 -31.21 3.81
CA ASP A 809 -8.60 -30.53 2.63
C ASP A 809 -8.11 -29.08 2.90
N CYS A 810 -8.31 -28.57 4.11
CA CYS A 810 -8.29 -27.15 4.43
C CYS A 810 -7.26 -26.71 5.48
N ILE A 811 -6.22 -27.52 5.76
CA ILE A 811 -5.18 -27.27 6.79
C ILE A 811 -4.89 -25.77 6.97
N GLY A 812 -5.18 -25.26 8.17
CA GLY A 812 -4.56 -24.04 8.67
C GLY A 812 -5.46 -22.81 8.70
N GLU A 813 -6.28 -22.75 9.74
CA GLU A 813 -6.41 -21.54 10.55
C GLU A 813 -6.46 -21.90 12.04
N LEU A 814 -7.34 -22.83 12.41
CA LEU A 814 -7.66 -23.25 13.78
C LEU A 814 -6.85 -24.48 14.26
N GLY A 815 -6.11 -25.13 13.36
CA GLY A 815 -5.47 -26.42 13.65
C GLY A 815 -6.46 -27.58 13.52
N PRO A 816 -5.98 -28.84 13.48
CA PRO A 816 -6.78 -29.98 13.01
C PRO A 816 -8.06 -30.18 13.82
N LEU A 817 -8.00 -30.08 15.15
CA LEU A 817 -9.17 -30.27 16.01
C LEU A 817 -10.12 -29.09 15.99
N GLY A 818 -9.59 -27.86 15.96
CA GLY A 818 -10.39 -26.65 15.83
C GLY A 818 -11.14 -26.60 14.49
N GLU A 819 -10.50 -27.03 13.39
CA GLU A 819 -11.11 -27.15 12.07
C GLU A 819 -12.21 -28.23 12.05
N ILE A 820 -11.98 -29.44 12.58
CA ILE A 820 -13.00 -30.51 12.64
C ILE A 820 -14.22 -30.08 13.46
N LEU A 821 -14.01 -29.51 14.65
CA LEU A 821 -15.11 -29.03 15.50
C LEU A 821 -15.88 -27.87 14.83
N ALA A 822 -15.18 -26.92 14.20
CA ALA A 822 -15.81 -25.80 13.50
C ALA A 822 -16.54 -26.21 12.22
N VAL A 823 -16.16 -27.32 11.56
CA VAL A 823 -16.89 -27.87 10.40
C VAL A 823 -18.25 -28.43 10.83
N ASN A 824 -18.30 -29.20 11.92
CA ASN A 824 -19.49 -29.93 12.38
C ASN A 824 -20.68 -29.02 12.75
N ILE A 825 -21.72 -29.04 11.92
CA ILE A 825 -22.93 -28.19 12.06
C ILE A 825 -23.80 -28.59 13.26
N ASN A 826 -23.66 -29.83 13.75
CA ASN A 826 -24.40 -30.35 14.91
C ASN A 826 -23.96 -29.71 16.24
N ILE A 827 -22.70 -29.26 16.32
CA ILE A 827 -22.14 -28.66 17.54
C ILE A 827 -22.74 -27.26 17.72
N ARG A 828 -23.49 -27.08 18.82
CA ARG A 828 -24.18 -25.83 19.18
C ARG A 828 -23.40 -24.94 20.15
N ALA A 829 -22.26 -25.42 20.65
CA ALA A 829 -21.36 -24.65 21.50
C ALA A 829 -20.53 -23.67 20.67
N SER A 830 -20.15 -22.54 21.26
CA SER A 830 -19.07 -21.71 20.73
C SER A 830 -17.72 -22.39 20.96
N ILE A 831 -16.79 -22.26 20.02
CA ILE A 831 -15.47 -22.92 20.09
C ILE A 831 -14.40 -21.85 20.24
N LEU A 832 -13.54 -21.97 21.25
CA LEU A 832 -12.44 -21.05 21.52
C LEU A 832 -11.09 -21.80 21.40
N VAL A 833 -10.42 -21.58 20.28
CA VAL A 833 -9.12 -22.20 19.97
C VAL A 833 -8.00 -21.29 20.46
N VAL A 834 -7.17 -21.75 21.39
CA VAL A 834 -6.13 -20.94 22.05
C VAL A 834 -4.73 -21.28 21.52
N GLN A 835 -3.91 -20.26 21.28
CA GLN A 835 -2.47 -20.38 21.05
C GLN A 835 -1.71 -19.56 22.09
N GLN A 836 -0.75 -20.17 22.80
CA GLN A 836 0.12 -19.46 23.73
C GLN A 836 1.09 -18.53 22.97
N GLN A 837 1.57 -17.48 23.64
CA GLN A 837 2.64 -16.63 23.11
C GLN A 837 3.88 -17.44 22.68
N THR A 838 4.27 -17.33 21.41
CA THR A 838 5.41 -18.05 20.81
C THR A 838 6.69 -17.23 20.70
N ARG A 839 6.65 -15.91 20.89
CA ARG A 839 7.80 -15.00 20.73
C ARG A 839 8.04 -14.16 21.99
N VAL A 840 9.17 -14.37 22.66
CA VAL A 840 9.67 -13.55 23.79
C VAL A 840 11.09 -13.10 23.46
N TRP A 841 11.51 -11.91 23.90
CA TRP A 841 12.87 -11.42 23.61
C TRP A 841 13.93 -12.29 24.30
N GLY A 842 14.78 -12.95 23.51
CA GLY A 842 15.93 -13.73 24.01
C GLY A 842 15.68 -15.21 24.28
N LEU A 843 14.46 -15.72 24.07
CA LEU A 843 14.15 -17.16 24.10
C LEU A 843 14.02 -17.68 22.66
N HIS A 844 14.51 -18.91 22.39
CA HIS A 844 14.26 -19.59 21.12
C HIS A 844 13.17 -20.67 21.22
N ASP A 845 13.07 -21.39 22.34
CA ASP A 845 11.99 -22.34 22.63
C ASP A 845 10.97 -21.75 23.63
N PRO A 846 9.64 -21.89 23.44
CA PRO A 846 8.64 -21.50 24.44
C PRO A 846 8.74 -22.25 25.79
N ASP A 847 9.39 -23.41 25.90
CA ASP A 847 9.62 -24.08 27.20
C ASP A 847 11.01 -23.73 27.82
N GLU A 848 11.89 -22.98 27.14
CA GLU A 848 13.19 -22.47 27.64
C GLU A 848 13.02 -21.24 28.58
N SER A 849 12.63 -21.45 29.84
CA SER A 849 12.82 -20.41 30.86
C SER A 849 13.26 -20.99 32.21
N PRO A 850 14.45 -20.65 32.74
CA PRO A 850 14.76 -20.95 34.13
C PRO A 850 13.82 -20.16 35.05
N PRO A 851 13.49 -20.67 36.25
CA PRO A 851 12.68 -19.93 37.21
C PRO A 851 13.39 -18.64 37.59
N ILE A 852 12.75 -17.51 37.30
CA ILE A 852 13.31 -16.17 37.58
C ILE A 852 13.41 -16.02 39.09
N ARG A 853 14.63 -16.15 39.64
CA ARG A 853 14.94 -15.66 40.99
C ARG A 853 14.62 -14.16 41.02
N ALA A 854 13.90 -13.73 42.05
CA ALA A 854 13.72 -12.31 42.29
C ALA A 854 15.09 -11.66 42.51
N ILE A 855 15.40 -10.67 41.69
CA ILE A 855 16.31 -9.58 42.05
C ILE A 855 15.37 -8.44 42.39
N ASP A 856 15.28 -8.09 43.66
CA ASP A 856 14.52 -6.92 44.08
C ASP A 856 15.23 -5.64 43.60
N LEU A 857 14.46 -4.73 43.00
CA LEU A 857 14.87 -3.47 42.38
C LEU A 857 13.75 -2.43 42.50
#